data_AF-A0A8J1JGM0-F1
#
_entry.id   AF-A0A8J1JGM0-F1
#
_cell.length_a   1.000
_cell.length_b   1.000
_cell.length_c   1.000
_cell.angle_alpha   90.00
_cell.angle_beta   90.00
_cell.angle_gamma   90.00
#
_symmetry.space_group_name_H-M   'P 1'
#
loop_
_entity.id
_entity.type
_entity.pdbx_description
1 polymer ?
#
loop_
_entity_poly.entity_id
_entity_poly.type
_entity_poly.pdbx_seq_one_letter_code
_entity_poly.pdbx_strand_id
1 'polypeptide(L)'
;MLGTWGFPEMEEHPIRSALENALINQPGAVTPEFLNKMLYLPLRERYRRLSVEDLLKGGTQVSRLHSVTTALNILEKYGRNLLSPLRPKFWRSVKFNNPVFKTTVDAIEGGRFVLSLYGYSQSLPDGLSFPDSVQEPDVSTVAAVTADVIILHHELNLLISNMHPRHEEAAQELLGGELPQSLVADYVSAPKDPQPETTSAGCFLCGTLVCSVFCSSCNEMLCEECDKRAHSHPVRAQHVRLPCGNTAKPRSLDQDSPSTVSSRPPWRCYSCHFENKGGSVLCVVCERPRGCTSSLSNLSLGSTLQRDSWECQACTLQNSASAVLCAVCDRPRLASKPAQDGYDSVALLLRDIQRDNKSITCPVSEKNGLFAMKNHQESMHEPESIGPLIDHTRQEEEIAKSEGWQCSHCTFFNTRNGRVCEICDRTSEGTAATEQPKALDMAHVQEEIRQKRLREDGAKIVALIREGEKYGVLPEEVCSAIRYSGTEVPQWWLQTELPYVLERLLDAASQKAGDTIGALTVEEARDAWVSSGGDMDAAVILCVTERRRKVDALSGLGFPERHKVVAALYESAGDVGRALSILQRPLLEPFLIRMWEEPQPPLRLDSADRQAVLRRLLAEHSLHSWGRAELALSLLIEGEGRYELQDVVEAVRESQDRDFIKRMLTQECAVCGWELPRNKMRSLTSCECCICPDCFRMHFTVAVKEKHIRDMICPACEEPEISDEGELLHYFSTLDILLRDTLEVDAYDLFHKKLTERTLMKDPKFLWCTHCSFGFIYERDQLDVKCPQCQCSFCRKCKRPWEEQHRSLNCDDFQNWKRENDAEYQAQGLAVYLLENGITCPHCKFSYALARGGCMHFICSQCRHQFCSGCYNTFHQRNKCTVPSCTVRMSLHAHHPRDCLFYLRDWDVTRLQRLLQMLLVQFNTDPPAGTQTAPGGGCRVMEQKEIPDGLRDEACGKITPPGYAGLCESHYKEYLVSRINAHSLDPCVLYDLAETMNVCQRYLPVLPLQDPTEDEASYRERLLGVLISEVPLSMNIPRKQN
;
A
#
# COMPACT_ATOMS: atom_id res chain seq x y z
N MET A 1 -29.68 6.40 62.60
CA MET A 1 -29.23 7.38 61.58
C MET A 1 -28.20 6.67 60.72
N LEU A 2 -28.22 6.86 59.40
CA LEU A 2 -27.29 6.22 58.48
C LEU A 2 -26.03 7.08 58.31
N GLY A 3 -24.87 6.44 58.24
CA GLY A 3 -23.57 7.09 58.10
C GLY A 3 -22.55 6.11 57.52
N THR A 4 -22.70 5.79 56.24
CA THR A 4 -21.80 4.90 55.49
C THR A 4 -20.60 5.68 54.97
N TRP A 5 -19.40 5.37 55.47
CA TRP A 5 -18.16 5.74 54.79
C TRP A 5 -17.89 4.77 53.63
N GLY A 6 -17.22 5.25 52.59
CA GLY A 6 -17.12 4.56 51.30
C GLY A 6 -16.10 3.41 51.26
N PHE A 7 -16.25 2.55 50.26
CA PHE A 7 -15.18 1.71 49.74
C PHE A 7 -14.44 2.45 48.61
N PRO A 8 -13.20 2.07 48.26
CA PRO A 8 -12.39 2.80 47.28
C PRO A 8 -12.95 2.69 45.85
N GLU A 9 -12.69 3.72 45.06
CA GLU A 9 -12.86 3.69 43.59
C GLU A 9 -11.87 2.67 43.01
N MET A 10 -12.36 1.67 42.25
CA MET A 10 -11.50 0.98 41.29
C MET A 10 -11.38 1.85 40.05
N GLU A 11 -10.15 2.01 39.54
CA GLU A 11 -9.79 3.05 38.58
C GLU A 11 -10.62 2.99 37.29
N GLU A 12 -11.51 3.97 37.09
CA GLU A 12 -12.08 4.26 35.78
C GLU A 12 -11.01 4.85 34.86
N HIS A 13 -10.19 3.98 34.26
CA HIS A 13 -9.50 4.33 33.03
C HIS A 13 -10.50 4.21 31.86
N PRO A 14 -11.01 5.33 31.31
CA PRO A 14 -11.98 5.25 30.23
C PRO A 14 -11.34 4.57 29.03
N ILE A 15 -12.08 3.64 28.42
CA ILE A 15 -11.62 2.72 27.36
C ILE A 15 -10.94 3.49 26.20
N ARG A 16 -11.41 4.71 25.92
CA ARG A 16 -10.86 5.63 24.92
C ARG A 16 -9.41 6.07 25.19
N SER A 17 -8.96 6.15 26.44
CA SER A 17 -7.58 6.47 26.81
C SER A 17 -6.68 5.24 26.81
N ALA A 18 -7.23 4.04 27.03
CA ALA A 18 -6.52 2.79 26.79
C ALA A 18 -6.16 2.62 25.29
N LEU A 19 -7.00 3.11 24.37
CA LEU A 19 -6.68 3.19 22.94
C LEU A 19 -5.48 4.11 22.65
N GLU A 20 -5.45 5.29 23.26
CA GLU A 20 -4.35 6.26 23.12
C GLU A 20 -3.03 5.65 23.64
N ASN A 21 -3.07 5.05 24.84
CA ASN A 21 -1.91 4.36 25.42
C ASN A 21 -1.45 3.14 24.59
N ALA A 22 -2.37 2.39 23.98
CA ALA A 22 -2.04 1.27 23.10
C ALA A 22 -1.37 1.76 21.80
N LEU A 23 -1.88 2.83 21.17
CA LEU A 23 -1.28 3.42 19.97
C LEU A 23 0.15 3.94 20.19
N ILE A 24 0.46 4.39 21.40
CA ILE A 24 1.80 4.85 21.79
C ILE A 24 2.74 3.68 22.10
N ASN A 25 2.31 2.75 22.97
CA ASN A 25 3.22 1.77 23.60
C ASN A 25 3.16 0.37 22.99
N GLN A 26 2.01 -0.04 22.43
CA GLN A 26 1.79 -1.39 21.90
C GLN A 26 0.87 -1.34 20.65
N PRO A 27 1.32 -0.82 19.49
CA PRO A 27 0.44 -0.60 18.34
C PRO A 27 -0.27 -1.85 17.81
N GLY A 28 0.27 -3.05 18.08
CA GLY A 28 -0.34 -4.33 17.74
C GLY A 28 -1.50 -4.78 18.65
N ALA A 29 -1.73 -4.10 19.78
CA ALA A 29 -2.85 -4.37 20.69
C ALA A 29 -4.18 -3.72 20.23
N VAL A 30 -4.15 -2.87 19.19
CA VAL A 30 -5.34 -2.23 18.61
C VAL A 30 -6.02 -3.18 17.61
N THR A 31 -6.85 -4.07 18.13
CA THR A 31 -7.58 -5.08 17.33
C THR A 31 -9.02 -4.64 16.97
N PRO A 32 -9.69 -5.27 15.99
CA PRO A 32 -11.10 -4.98 15.68
C PRO A 32 -12.04 -5.16 16.87
N GLU A 33 -11.79 -6.14 17.75
CA GLU A 33 -12.57 -6.37 18.98
C GLU A 33 -12.37 -5.24 20.00
N PHE A 34 -11.18 -4.62 20.02
CA PHE A 34 -10.89 -3.46 20.84
C PHE A 34 -11.60 -2.21 20.30
N LEU A 35 -11.60 -2.02 18.96
CA LEU A 35 -12.34 -0.94 18.31
C LEU A 35 -13.86 -1.10 18.42
N ASN A 36 -14.38 -2.32 18.36
CA ASN A 36 -15.81 -2.60 18.56
C ASN A 36 -16.32 -2.13 19.94
N LYS A 37 -15.47 -2.10 20.98
CA LYS A 37 -15.84 -1.54 22.29
C LYS A 37 -16.04 -0.02 22.25
N MET A 38 -15.37 0.69 21.35
CA MET A 38 -15.53 2.15 21.17
C MET A 38 -16.91 2.50 20.61
N LEU A 39 -17.50 1.60 19.79
CA LEU A 39 -18.80 1.80 19.11
C LEU A 39 -20.00 1.87 20.07
N TYR A 40 -19.80 1.59 21.36
CA TYR A 40 -20.80 1.73 22.43
C TYR A 40 -20.66 3.02 23.24
N LEU A 41 -19.62 3.82 23.01
CA LEU A 41 -19.41 5.12 23.66
C LEU A 41 -20.22 6.24 22.96
N PRO A 42 -20.63 7.30 23.67
CA PRO A 42 -21.25 8.49 23.05
C PRO A 42 -20.37 9.13 21.97
N LEU A 43 -20.96 9.80 20.96
CA LEU A 43 -20.21 10.46 19.88
C LEU A 43 -19.03 11.31 20.37
N ARG A 44 -19.25 12.11 21.43
CA ARG A 44 -18.27 13.03 22.03
C ARG A 44 -17.11 12.34 22.77
N GLU A 45 -17.26 11.06 23.09
CA GLU A 45 -16.21 10.25 23.71
C GLU A 45 -15.45 9.42 22.68
N ARG A 46 -16.12 8.99 21.60
CA ARG A 46 -15.45 8.41 20.43
C ARG A 46 -14.54 9.42 19.75
N TYR A 47 -15.08 10.59 19.44
CA TYR A 47 -14.46 11.62 18.61
C TYR A 47 -14.13 12.86 19.46
N ARG A 48 -12.89 12.96 19.93
CA ARG A 48 -12.42 13.97 20.91
C ARG A 48 -11.77 15.20 20.25
N ARG A 49 -11.29 15.07 19.02
CA ARG A 49 -10.51 16.05 18.24
C ARG A 49 -11.04 16.24 16.83
N LEU A 50 -11.59 15.18 16.23
CA LEU A 50 -12.02 15.11 14.85
C LEU A 50 -13.47 15.60 14.68
N SER A 51 -13.68 16.60 13.84
CA SER A 51 -15.01 17.02 13.44
C SER A 51 -15.57 16.06 12.39
N VAL A 52 -16.39 15.12 12.84
CA VAL A 52 -17.03 14.12 11.97
C VAL A 52 -17.99 14.78 10.98
N GLU A 53 -18.74 15.81 11.43
CA GLU A 53 -19.63 16.60 10.58
C GLU A 53 -18.89 17.22 9.39
N ASP A 54 -17.68 17.76 9.58
CA ASP A 54 -16.91 18.39 8.50
C ASP A 54 -16.40 17.38 7.45
N LEU A 55 -16.10 16.14 7.84
CA LEU A 55 -15.66 15.08 6.92
C LEU A 55 -16.81 14.47 6.12
N LEU A 56 -18.02 14.43 6.70
CA LEU A 56 -19.22 13.84 6.08
C LEU A 56 -20.13 14.86 5.37
N LYS A 57 -19.83 16.17 5.46
CA LYS A 57 -20.60 17.27 4.85
C LYS A 57 -20.83 17.13 3.35
N GLY A 58 -22.08 16.86 2.96
CA GLY A 58 -22.53 16.87 1.57
C GLY A 58 -22.79 15.51 0.92
N GLY A 59 -23.39 14.57 1.67
CA GLY A 59 -24.19 13.49 1.09
C GLY A 59 -23.89 12.08 1.61
N THR A 60 -24.96 11.30 1.77
CA THR A 60 -25.00 9.92 2.30
C THR A 60 -24.67 8.84 1.27
N GLN A 61 -24.24 9.22 0.05
CA GLN A 61 -23.98 8.30 -1.05
C GLN A 61 -22.85 7.32 -0.74
N VAL A 62 -23.07 6.04 -1.03
CA VAL A 62 -22.12 4.93 -0.78
C VAL A 62 -20.75 5.19 -1.41
N SER A 63 -20.70 5.73 -2.63
CA SER A 63 -19.46 6.11 -3.34
C SER A 63 -18.66 7.19 -2.61
N ARG A 64 -19.34 8.18 -2.01
CA ARG A 64 -18.71 9.21 -1.17
C ARG A 64 -18.18 8.61 0.13
N LEU A 65 -18.95 7.75 0.80
CA LEU A 65 -18.51 7.09 2.04
C LEU A 65 -17.25 6.23 1.81
N HIS A 66 -17.18 5.46 0.72
CA HIS A 66 -15.95 4.74 0.32
C HIS A 66 -14.76 5.68 0.09
N SER A 67 -15.00 6.88 -0.44
CA SER A 67 -13.95 7.89 -0.62
C SER A 67 -13.43 8.39 0.73
N VAL A 68 -14.32 8.68 1.68
CA VAL A 68 -13.96 9.09 3.06
C VAL A 68 -13.15 7.99 3.76
N THR A 69 -13.61 6.73 3.71
CA THR A 69 -12.88 5.56 4.18
C THR A 69 -11.46 5.48 3.59
N THR A 70 -11.31 5.72 2.29
CA THR A 70 -10.01 5.70 1.59
C THR A 70 -9.06 6.80 2.07
N ALA A 71 -9.57 8.01 2.30
CA ALA A 71 -8.78 9.11 2.87
C ALA A 71 -8.40 8.87 4.34
N LEU A 72 -9.32 8.32 5.15
CA LEU A 72 -9.05 7.99 6.56
C LEU A 72 -7.94 6.94 6.70
N ASN A 73 -7.92 5.90 5.86
CA ASN A 73 -6.84 4.91 5.78
C ASN A 73 -5.45 5.56 5.52
N ILE A 74 -5.40 6.66 4.75
CA ILE A 74 -4.17 7.41 4.49
C ILE A 74 -3.81 8.33 5.67
N LEU A 75 -4.78 9.00 6.27
CA LEU A 75 -4.61 9.83 7.48
C LEU A 75 -4.21 9.00 8.71
N GLU A 76 -4.67 7.76 8.80
CA GLU A 76 -4.26 6.77 9.79
C GLU A 76 -2.77 6.44 9.65
N LYS A 77 -2.28 6.23 8.41
CA LYS A 77 -0.86 5.97 8.13
C LYS A 77 0.03 7.15 8.50
N TYR A 78 -0.41 8.40 8.25
CA TYR A 78 0.31 9.58 8.73
C TYR A 78 0.41 9.61 10.27
N GLY A 79 -0.67 9.31 10.97
CA GLY A 79 -0.68 9.20 12.43
C GLY A 79 0.27 8.12 12.98
N ARG A 80 0.12 6.87 12.51
CA ARG A 80 0.98 5.74 12.88
C ARG A 80 2.47 6.03 12.58
N ASN A 81 2.79 6.73 11.49
CA ASN A 81 4.16 7.12 11.15
C ASN A 81 4.77 8.19 12.08
N LEU A 82 3.95 9.07 12.67
CA LEU A 82 4.40 10.07 13.65
C LEU A 82 4.63 9.44 15.05
N LEU A 83 3.83 8.43 15.40
CA LEU A 83 3.99 7.64 16.64
C LEU A 83 5.16 6.65 16.59
N SER A 84 5.60 6.25 15.39
CA SER A 84 6.76 5.36 15.21
C SER A 84 8.04 5.94 15.84
N PRO A 85 8.85 5.16 16.59
CA PRO A 85 10.19 5.58 16.99
C PRO A 85 11.15 5.67 15.79
N LEU A 86 10.86 4.97 14.69
CA LEU A 86 11.59 5.02 13.43
C LEU A 86 10.75 5.80 12.41
N ARG A 87 10.77 7.13 12.50
CA ARG A 87 9.98 8.03 11.64
C ARG A 87 10.61 8.13 10.23
N PRO A 88 9.81 8.14 9.14
CA PRO A 88 10.33 8.31 7.77
C PRO A 88 11.12 9.63 7.61
N LYS A 89 12.20 9.64 6.82
CA LYS A 89 13.13 10.80 6.69
C LYS A 89 12.46 12.15 6.40
N PHE A 90 11.30 12.15 5.73
CA PHE A 90 10.56 13.36 5.34
C PHE A 90 9.27 13.60 6.16
N TRP A 91 9.15 13.01 7.35
CA TRP A 91 7.94 13.09 8.20
C TRP A 91 7.46 14.52 8.53
N ARG A 92 8.35 15.54 8.41
CA ARG A 92 8.03 16.93 8.75
C ARG A 92 7.11 17.65 7.77
N SER A 93 6.88 17.12 6.56
CA SER A 93 6.15 17.84 5.50
C SER A 93 5.26 16.92 4.65
N VAL A 94 4.03 17.35 4.40
CA VAL A 94 3.08 16.70 3.46
C VAL A 94 2.86 17.61 2.27
N LYS A 95 3.17 17.14 1.06
CA LYS A 95 2.98 17.88 -0.20
C LYS A 95 1.68 17.48 -0.89
N PHE A 96 0.87 18.47 -1.26
CA PHE A 96 -0.41 18.35 -1.95
C PHE A 96 -0.28 18.09 -3.47
N ASN A 97 0.92 18.25 -4.03
CA ASN A 97 1.21 17.85 -5.43
C ASN A 97 1.35 16.32 -5.59
N ASN A 98 1.44 15.55 -4.50
CA ASN A 98 1.39 14.10 -4.55
C ASN A 98 0.03 13.63 -5.13
N PRO A 99 -0.01 12.91 -6.27
CA PRO A 99 -1.26 12.52 -6.91
C PRO A 99 -2.18 11.71 -5.99
N VAL A 100 -1.63 10.80 -5.18
CA VAL A 100 -2.40 9.96 -4.25
C VAL A 100 -3.05 10.82 -3.17
N PHE A 101 -2.33 11.81 -2.61
CA PHE A 101 -2.93 12.76 -1.67
C PHE A 101 -4.04 13.57 -2.34
N LYS A 102 -3.79 14.05 -3.57
CA LYS A 102 -4.72 14.90 -4.31
C LYS A 102 -6.02 14.19 -4.71
N THR A 103 -5.98 12.90 -5.04
CA THR A 103 -7.18 12.13 -5.41
C THR A 103 -7.92 11.51 -4.23
N THR A 104 -7.40 11.60 -3.00
CA THR A 104 -8.00 10.96 -1.81
C THR A 104 -8.26 11.96 -0.68
N VAL A 105 -7.23 12.43 0.01
CA VAL A 105 -7.34 13.31 1.17
C VAL A 105 -7.69 14.75 0.79
N ASP A 106 -7.21 15.22 -0.37
CA ASP A 106 -7.54 16.56 -0.88
C ASP A 106 -8.92 16.64 -1.56
N ALA A 107 -9.45 15.48 -1.97
CA ALA A 107 -10.76 15.37 -2.61
C ALA A 107 -11.94 15.46 -1.61
N ILE A 108 -11.66 15.62 -0.31
CA ILE A 108 -12.63 15.50 0.77
C ILE A 108 -12.52 16.70 1.71
N GLU A 109 -13.66 17.34 1.96
CA GLU A 109 -13.79 18.46 2.88
C GLU A 109 -13.32 18.06 4.29
N GLY A 110 -12.61 18.97 4.97
CA GLY A 110 -11.93 18.66 6.24
C GLY A 110 -10.66 17.80 6.13
N GLY A 111 -10.40 17.09 5.02
CA GLY A 111 -9.26 16.16 4.89
C GLY A 111 -7.88 16.79 5.16
N ARG A 112 -7.63 18.01 4.66
CA ARG A 112 -6.42 18.79 4.99
C ARG A 112 -6.35 19.19 6.47
N PHE A 113 -7.47 19.46 7.12
CA PHE A 113 -7.52 19.94 8.50
C PHE A 113 -7.06 18.87 9.51
N VAL A 114 -7.27 17.59 9.19
CA VAL A 114 -6.75 16.46 10.00
C VAL A 114 -5.22 16.48 10.08
N LEU A 115 -4.51 16.96 9.05
CA LEU A 115 -3.05 17.19 9.13
C LEU A 115 -2.70 18.32 10.10
N SER A 116 -3.47 19.41 10.10
CA SER A 116 -3.27 20.48 11.09
C SER A 116 -3.53 20.01 12.52
N LEU A 117 -4.50 19.11 12.74
CA LEU A 117 -4.71 18.45 14.04
C LEU A 117 -3.52 17.55 14.45
N TYR A 118 -2.82 16.93 13.51
CA TYR A 118 -1.56 16.20 13.77
C TYR A 118 -0.35 17.12 14.04
N GLY A 119 -0.47 18.44 13.86
CA GLY A 119 0.60 19.42 14.09
C GLY A 119 1.23 20.03 12.83
N TYR A 120 0.83 19.59 11.62
CA TYR A 120 1.26 20.19 10.36
C TYR A 120 0.58 21.56 10.14
N SER A 121 1.08 22.59 10.82
CA SER A 121 0.47 23.93 10.92
C SER A 121 1.18 25.02 10.11
N GLN A 122 2.42 24.80 9.65
CA GLN A 122 3.16 25.74 8.80
C GLN A 122 2.81 25.49 7.33
N SER A 123 2.16 26.46 6.69
CA SER A 123 1.77 26.38 5.27
C SER A 123 2.97 26.53 4.34
N LEU A 124 3.06 25.63 3.36
CA LEU A 124 4.04 25.65 2.27
C LEU A 124 3.33 25.96 0.93
N PRO A 125 4.04 26.47 -0.09
CA PRO A 125 3.45 26.73 -1.42
C PRO A 125 2.81 25.50 -2.07
N ASP A 126 3.29 24.30 -1.75
CA ASP A 126 2.77 23.02 -2.25
C ASP A 126 2.30 22.06 -1.14
N GLY A 127 2.03 22.52 0.10
CA GLY A 127 1.72 21.60 1.21
C GLY A 127 1.56 22.19 2.61
N LEU A 128 1.72 21.33 3.62
CA LEU A 128 1.78 21.67 5.05
C LEU A 128 3.03 21.05 5.69
N SER A 129 3.51 21.64 6.79
CA SER A 129 4.70 21.22 7.52
C SER A 129 4.59 21.44 9.02
N PHE A 130 5.39 20.71 9.80
CA PHE A 130 5.63 20.99 11.22
C PHE A 130 6.49 22.26 11.36
N PRO A 131 6.08 23.23 12.20
CA PRO A 131 6.87 24.44 12.49
C PRO A 131 8.34 24.14 12.78
N ASP A 132 9.26 24.95 12.25
CA ASP A 132 10.71 24.82 12.46
C ASP A 132 11.13 24.80 13.94
N SER A 133 10.31 25.38 14.83
CA SER A 133 10.49 25.36 16.29
C SER A 133 10.12 24.02 16.96
N VAL A 134 9.37 23.16 16.30
CA VAL A 134 8.88 21.88 16.83
C VAL A 134 9.79 20.75 16.33
N GLN A 135 10.70 20.28 17.18
CA GLN A 135 11.68 19.24 16.80
C GLN A 135 11.04 17.84 16.67
N GLU A 136 10.16 17.48 17.60
CA GLU A 136 9.43 16.21 17.63
C GLU A 136 7.90 16.45 17.69
N PRO A 137 7.06 15.53 17.17
CA PRO A 137 5.61 15.65 17.27
C PRO A 137 5.11 15.39 18.69
N ASP A 138 4.03 16.07 19.10
CA ASP A 138 3.33 15.75 20.36
C ASP A 138 2.66 14.38 20.25
N VAL A 139 3.30 13.38 20.86
CA VAL A 139 2.86 11.98 20.89
C VAL A 139 1.45 11.82 21.48
N SER A 140 1.05 12.65 22.46
CA SER A 140 -0.28 12.58 23.07
C SER A 140 -1.35 13.13 22.12
N THR A 141 -1.13 14.31 21.53
CA THR A 141 -2.06 14.88 20.54
C THR A 141 -2.16 14.00 19.30
N VAL A 142 -1.04 13.47 18.78
CA VAL A 142 -1.06 12.55 17.64
C VAL A 142 -1.84 11.28 17.97
N ALA A 143 -1.61 10.64 19.12
CA ALA A 143 -2.34 9.43 19.52
C ALA A 143 -3.84 9.68 19.65
N ALA A 144 -4.24 10.82 20.24
CA ALA A 144 -5.66 11.20 20.35
C ALA A 144 -6.33 11.37 18.97
N VAL A 145 -5.66 12.04 18.02
CA VAL A 145 -6.19 12.24 16.65
C VAL A 145 -6.17 10.94 15.84
N THR A 146 -5.11 10.13 15.94
CA THR A 146 -5.04 8.81 15.28
C THR A 146 -6.15 7.88 15.77
N ALA A 147 -6.46 7.90 17.06
CA ALA A 147 -7.56 7.12 17.62
C ALA A 147 -8.93 7.55 17.06
N ASP A 148 -9.22 8.85 16.95
CA ASP A 148 -10.47 9.33 16.30
C ASP A 148 -10.56 8.87 14.83
N VAL A 149 -9.46 8.99 14.07
CA VAL A 149 -9.38 8.59 12.66
C VAL A 149 -9.60 7.08 12.50
N ILE A 150 -9.00 6.25 13.37
CA ILE A 150 -9.17 4.79 13.36
C ILE A 150 -10.60 4.38 13.74
N ILE A 151 -11.21 5.03 14.75
CA ILE A 151 -12.61 4.74 15.13
C ILE A 151 -13.53 5.08 13.96
N LEU A 152 -13.39 6.25 13.32
CA LEU A 152 -14.24 6.65 12.19
C LEU A 152 -14.03 5.74 10.97
N HIS A 153 -12.78 5.36 10.69
CA HIS A 153 -12.43 4.42 9.61
C HIS A 153 -13.09 3.05 9.83
N HIS A 154 -13.09 2.53 11.06
CA HIS A 154 -13.70 1.26 11.42
C HIS A 154 -15.25 1.33 11.40
N GLU A 155 -15.83 2.39 11.97
CA GLU A 155 -17.27 2.57 12.07
C GLU A 155 -17.93 2.76 10.69
N LEU A 156 -17.35 3.60 9.82
CA LEU A 156 -17.85 3.79 8.45
C LEU A 156 -17.78 2.50 7.63
N ASN A 157 -16.70 1.70 7.75
CA ASN A 157 -16.61 0.40 7.08
C ASN A 157 -17.73 -0.55 7.52
N LEU A 158 -18.06 -0.59 8.82
CA LEU A 158 -19.16 -1.40 9.34
C LEU A 158 -20.54 -0.90 8.90
N LEU A 159 -20.75 0.41 8.82
CA LEU A 159 -21.99 1.01 8.31
C LEU A 159 -22.21 0.73 6.82
N ILE A 160 -21.18 0.96 5.99
CA ILE A 160 -21.16 0.64 4.54
C ILE A 160 -21.44 -0.84 4.31
N SER A 161 -20.85 -1.72 5.12
CA SER A 161 -21.01 -3.18 5.00
C SER A 161 -22.34 -3.72 5.56
N ASN A 162 -23.19 -2.86 6.16
CA ASN A 162 -24.39 -3.26 6.90
C ASN A 162 -24.11 -4.26 8.05
N MET A 163 -22.96 -4.12 8.71
CA MET A 163 -22.46 -4.98 9.80
C MET A 163 -22.29 -4.23 11.13
N HIS A 164 -22.74 -2.97 11.24
CA HIS A 164 -22.58 -2.17 12.44
C HIS A 164 -23.49 -2.68 13.59
N PRO A 165 -22.97 -2.91 14.82
CA PRO A 165 -23.77 -3.45 15.92
C PRO A 165 -24.98 -2.60 16.34
N ARG A 166 -24.97 -1.31 16.02
CA ARG A 166 -26.07 -0.35 16.23
C ARG A 166 -26.31 0.40 14.92
N HIS A 167 -26.72 -0.29 13.86
CA HIS A 167 -26.70 0.25 12.48
C HIS A 167 -27.60 1.47 12.30
N GLU A 168 -28.89 1.37 12.66
CA GLU A 168 -29.85 2.47 12.56
C GLU A 168 -29.46 3.67 13.44
N GLU A 169 -29.03 3.42 14.68
CA GLU A 169 -28.58 4.48 15.60
C GLU A 169 -27.37 5.23 15.04
N ALA A 170 -26.33 4.53 14.57
CA ALA A 170 -25.12 5.17 14.05
C ALA A 170 -25.35 5.83 12.67
N ALA A 171 -26.24 5.29 11.83
CA ALA A 171 -26.69 5.99 10.63
C ALA A 171 -27.45 7.29 10.98
N GLN A 172 -28.23 7.30 12.05
CA GLN A 172 -28.91 8.50 12.56
C GLN A 172 -27.93 9.50 13.21
N GLU A 173 -26.91 9.01 13.93
CA GLU A 173 -25.93 9.80 14.70
C GLU A 173 -24.79 10.36 13.84
N LEU A 174 -24.40 9.68 12.75
CA LEU A 174 -23.30 10.09 11.85
C LEU A 174 -23.78 10.63 10.48
N LEU A 175 -24.90 10.13 9.96
CA LEU A 175 -25.39 10.44 8.60
C LEU A 175 -26.76 11.15 8.59
N GLY A 176 -27.30 11.49 9.77
CA GLY A 176 -28.57 12.24 9.89
C GLY A 176 -29.85 11.43 9.60
N GLY A 177 -29.73 10.11 9.36
CA GLY A 177 -30.88 9.20 9.20
C GLY A 177 -31.18 8.76 7.77
N GLU A 178 -30.48 9.28 6.76
CA GLU A 178 -30.58 8.78 5.38
C GLU A 178 -29.77 7.48 5.22
N LEU A 179 -30.46 6.34 5.27
CA LEU A 179 -29.88 5.02 5.01
C LEU A 179 -29.44 4.89 3.53
N PRO A 180 -28.22 4.39 3.25
CA PRO A 180 -27.81 4.05 1.89
C PRO A 180 -28.65 2.87 1.37
N GLN A 181 -29.51 3.13 0.39
CA GLN A 181 -30.38 2.09 -0.18
C GLN A 181 -29.58 1.03 -0.95
N SER A 182 -30.00 -0.23 -0.77
CA SER A 182 -29.38 -1.41 -1.39
C SER A 182 -29.61 -1.49 -2.90
N LEU A 183 -28.66 -2.10 -3.61
CA LEU A 183 -28.68 -2.32 -5.06
C LEU A 183 -29.76 -3.31 -5.51
N VAL A 184 -30.99 -2.84 -5.74
CA VAL A 184 -32.06 -3.61 -6.41
C VAL A 184 -32.91 -2.68 -7.30
N ALA A 185 -33.09 -3.06 -8.58
CA ALA A 185 -33.81 -2.34 -9.65
C ALA A 185 -33.18 -0.97 -10.03
N ASP A 186 -32.79 -0.70 -11.28
CA ASP A 186 -33.55 -0.95 -12.51
C ASP A 186 -32.73 -1.51 -13.68
N TYR A 187 -33.43 -2.12 -14.64
CA TYR A 187 -32.93 -2.58 -15.94
C TYR A 187 -34.04 -2.34 -16.98
N VAL A 188 -33.68 -2.27 -18.28
CA VAL A 188 -34.49 -1.70 -19.40
C VAL A 188 -34.35 -0.16 -19.45
N SER A 189 -33.78 0.47 -20.48
CA SER A 189 -33.53 0.02 -21.87
C SER A 189 -32.08 0.20 -22.34
N ALA A 190 -31.61 -0.74 -23.17
CA ALA A 190 -30.44 -0.62 -24.05
C ALA A 190 -30.92 -0.38 -25.52
N PRO A 191 -30.07 -0.29 -26.57
CA PRO A 191 -28.60 -0.36 -26.59
C PRO A 191 -27.87 0.68 -27.49
N LYS A 192 -26.59 0.98 -27.18
CA LYS A 192 -25.42 0.51 -27.98
C LYS A 192 -24.07 1.00 -27.43
N ASP A 193 -23.19 0.00 -27.25
CA ASP A 193 -21.72 -0.08 -27.17
C ASP A 193 -20.85 1.10 -27.68
N PRO A 194 -19.61 1.29 -27.14
CA PRO A 194 -18.66 0.22 -26.79
C PRO A 194 -18.16 0.10 -25.34
N GLN A 195 -17.58 -1.08 -25.07
CA GLN A 195 -17.04 -1.59 -23.80
C GLN A 195 -15.67 -1.02 -23.40
N PRO A 196 -15.27 -1.25 -22.14
CA PRO A 196 -13.94 -1.82 -21.81
C PRO A 196 -14.04 -3.22 -21.16
N GLU A 197 -12.91 -3.95 -21.10
CA GLU A 197 -12.91 -5.42 -20.87
C GLU A 197 -12.45 -5.90 -19.48
N THR A 198 -13.11 -6.99 -19.03
CA THR A 198 -12.59 -8.09 -18.18
C THR A 198 -11.89 -7.82 -16.83
N THR A 199 -12.53 -8.32 -15.76
CA THR A 199 -11.87 -8.96 -14.61
C THR A 199 -12.53 -10.32 -14.32
N SER A 200 -11.79 -11.24 -13.68
CA SER A 200 -12.12 -12.68 -13.57
C SER A 200 -13.48 -13.00 -12.90
N ALA A 201 -14.18 -14.00 -13.44
CA ALA A 201 -15.40 -14.60 -12.87
C ALA A 201 -15.15 -15.99 -12.23
N GLY A 202 -13.99 -16.20 -11.62
CA GLY A 202 -13.60 -17.47 -11.00
C GLY A 202 -12.52 -17.33 -9.92
N CYS A 203 -12.23 -18.43 -9.22
CA CYS A 203 -11.39 -18.42 -8.02
C CYS A 203 -9.97 -17.91 -8.32
N PHE A 204 -9.55 -16.87 -7.60
CA PHE A 204 -8.26 -16.19 -7.80
C PHE A 204 -7.05 -17.13 -7.78
N LEU A 205 -7.01 -18.09 -6.85
CA LEU A 205 -5.86 -18.97 -6.64
C LEU A 205 -5.84 -20.24 -7.51
N CYS A 206 -6.92 -20.58 -8.22
CA CYS A 206 -6.98 -21.82 -9.00
C CYS A 206 -7.85 -21.80 -10.27
N GLY A 207 -8.40 -20.64 -10.66
CA GLY A 207 -9.24 -20.46 -11.85
C GLY A 207 -10.62 -21.13 -11.80
N THR A 208 -10.98 -21.81 -10.70
CA THR A 208 -12.23 -22.58 -10.62
C THR A 208 -13.44 -21.66 -10.50
N LEU A 209 -14.37 -21.73 -11.46
CA LEU A 209 -15.59 -20.91 -11.52
C LEU A 209 -16.53 -21.10 -10.32
N VAL A 210 -16.46 -22.26 -9.64
CA VAL A 210 -17.21 -22.53 -8.40
C VAL A 210 -16.46 -21.93 -7.21
N CYS A 211 -16.69 -20.65 -6.97
CA CYS A 211 -16.29 -19.97 -5.73
C CYS A 211 -17.36 -20.21 -4.66
N SER A 212 -16.93 -20.44 -3.42
CA SER A 212 -17.84 -20.62 -2.26
C SER A 212 -17.55 -19.65 -1.13
N VAL A 213 -16.40 -18.97 -1.14
CA VAL A 213 -16.03 -17.95 -0.13
C VAL A 213 -15.44 -16.73 -0.82
N PHE A 214 -15.97 -15.55 -0.54
CA PHE A 214 -15.34 -14.26 -0.84
C PHE A 214 -14.67 -13.74 0.43
N CYS A 215 -13.38 -13.41 0.34
CA CYS A 215 -12.67 -12.81 1.45
C CYS A 215 -12.56 -11.30 1.23
N SER A 216 -13.34 -10.51 1.96
CA SER A 216 -13.32 -9.04 1.84
C SER A 216 -11.99 -8.44 2.29
N SER A 217 -11.31 -9.05 3.28
CA SER A 217 -9.98 -8.64 3.72
C SER A 217 -8.86 -8.87 2.67
N CYS A 218 -9.10 -9.74 1.68
CA CYS A 218 -8.22 -9.93 0.51
C CYS A 218 -8.78 -9.26 -0.76
N ASN A 219 -10.07 -8.93 -0.78
CA ASN A 219 -10.88 -8.62 -1.97
C ASN A 219 -10.91 -9.75 -3.03
N GLU A 220 -10.82 -11.02 -2.62
CA GLU A 220 -10.71 -12.16 -3.55
C GLU A 220 -11.81 -13.20 -3.40
N MET A 221 -12.28 -13.73 -4.55
CA MET A 221 -13.15 -14.90 -4.62
C MET A 221 -12.35 -16.20 -4.59
N LEU A 222 -12.73 -17.12 -3.71
CA LEU A 222 -12.06 -18.39 -3.48
C LEU A 222 -13.04 -19.58 -3.52
N CYS A 223 -12.57 -20.73 -4.01
CA CYS A 223 -13.22 -22.01 -3.70
C CYS A 223 -12.78 -22.48 -2.30
N GLU A 224 -13.60 -23.31 -1.66
CA GLU A 224 -13.46 -23.72 -0.26
C GLU A 224 -12.05 -24.21 0.12
N GLU A 225 -11.39 -24.97 -0.76
CA GLU A 225 -10.06 -25.52 -0.55
C GLU A 225 -8.93 -24.49 -0.73
N CYS A 226 -9.17 -23.45 -1.52
CA CYS A 226 -8.25 -22.31 -1.63
C CYS A 226 -8.43 -21.35 -0.45
N ASP A 227 -9.67 -21.16 0.03
CA ASP A 227 -9.97 -20.40 1.24
C ASP A 227 -9.28 -21.00 2.48
N LYS A 228 -9.53 -22.28 2.76
CA LYS A 228 -8.92 -23.01 3.88
C LYS A 228 -7.39 -22.88 3.89
N ARG A 229 -6.75 -22.87 2.72
CA ARG A 229 -5.30 -22.71 2.60
C ARG A 229 -4.87 -21.27 2.83
N ALA A 230 -5.45 -20.30 2.11
CA ALA A 230 -5.12 -18.88 2.23
C ALA A 230 -5.33 -18.32 3.65
N HIS A 231 -6.36 -18.81 4.35
CA HIS A 231 -6.78 -18.38 5.67
C HIS A 231 -6.46 -19.43 6.77
N SER A 232 -5.56 -20.39 6.51
CA SER A 232 -4.94 -21.24 7.55
C SER A 232 -3.83 -20.52 8.33
N HIS A 233 -3.22 -19.50 7.73
CA HIS A 233 -2.13 -18.73 8.34
C HIS A 233 -2.68 -17.81 9.44
N PRO A 234 -2.10 -17.73 10.66
CA PRO A 234 -2.71 -17.02 11.80
C PRO A 234 -3.12 -15.57 11.51
N VAL A 235 -2.25 -14.80 10.84
CA VAL A 235 -2.50 -13.40 10.44
C VAL A 235 -3.71 -13.27 9.48
N ARG A 236 -4.05 -14.34 8.75
CA ARG A 236 -5.13 -14.39 7.76
C ARG A 236 -6.35 -15.18 8.24
N ALA A 237 -6.26 -15.96 9.32
CA ALA A 237 -7.36 -16.75 9.84
C ALA A 237 -8.53 -15.90 10.34
N GLN A 238 -8.24 -14.68 10.80
CA GLN A 238 -9.19 -13.65 11.23
C GLN A 238 -9.80 -12.84 10.08
N HIS A 239 -9.40 -13.08 8.82
CA HIS A 239 -10.01 -12.39 7.68
C HIS A 239 -11.51 -12.69 7.57
N VAL A 240 -12.28 -11.66 7.23
CA VAL A 240 -13.73 -11.78 7.05
C VAL A 240 -14.01 -12.54 5.74
N ARG A 241 -14.83 -13.59 5.86
CA ARG A 241 -15.09 -14.58 4.82
C ARG A 241 -16.59 -14.79 4.69
N LEU A 242 -17.13 -14.45 3.52
CA LEU A 242 -18.56 -14.44 3.21
C LEU A 242 -18.90 -15.55 2.20
N PRO A 243 -19.98 -16.32 2.39
CA PRO A 243 -20.38 -17.36 1.42
C PRO A 243 -20.78 -16.78 0.05
N CYS A 244 -20.26 -17.35 -1.04
CA CYS A 244 -20.66 -16.99 -2.41
C CYS A 244 -21.90 -17.77 -2.86
N GLY A 245 -23.00 -17.07 -3.13
CA GLY A 245 -24.33 -17.65 -3.40
C GLY A 245 -24.58 -18.26 -4.79
N ASN A 246 -23.62 -18.96 -5.41
CA ASN A 246 -23.83 -19.60 -6.73
C ASN A 246 -24.53 -20.98 -6.62
N THR A 247 -25.73 -21.03 -6.03
CA THR A 247 -26.50 -22.27 -5.82
C THR A 247 -27.44 -22.59 -6.99
N ALA A 248 -26.92 -23.08 -8.10
CA ALA A 248 -27.74 -23.69 -9.15
C ALA A 248 -28.24 -25.09 -8.72
N LYS A 249 -29.57 -25.29 -8.63
CA LYS A 249 -30.18 -26.61 -8.35
C LYS A 249 -30.48 -27.39 -9.65
N PRO A 250 -30.51 -28.73 -9.61
CA PRO A 250 -30.39 -29.57 -10.80
C PRO A 250 -31.71 -29.82 -11.56
N ARG A 251 -31.57 -30.20 -12.83
CA ARG A 251 -32.55 -30.97 -13.62
C ARG A 251 -31.86 -32.20 -14.22
N SER A 252 -32.65 -33.18 -14.65
CA SER A 252 -32.22 -34.58 -14.81
C SER A 252 -32.61 -35.18 -16.17
N LEU A 253 -31.70 -36.01 -16.72
CA LEU A 253 -31.88 -36.90 -17.88
C LEU A 253 -32.02 -36.17 -19.23
N ASP A 254 -31.49 -36.65 -20.36
CA ASP A 254 -30.87 -37.98 -20.61
C ASP A 254 -29.76 -37.96 -21.69
N GLN A 255 -28.97 -39.05 -21.72
CA GLN A 255 -28.12 -39.59 -22.81
C GLN A 255 -26.82 -38.90 -23.30
N ASP A 256 -25.75 -39.72 -23.19
CA ASP A 256 -24.62 -39.98 -24.11
C ASP A 256 -23.36 -39.10 -24.26
N SER A 257 -22.23 -39.80 -24.00
CA SER A 257 -20.88 -39.64 -24.60
C SER A 257 -19.92 -38.58 -23.99
N PRO A 258 -18.58 -38.79 -24.05
CA PRO A 258 -17.83 -38.81 -22.80
C PRO A 258 -16.68 -37.79 -22.61
N SER A 259 -16.49 -37.41 -21.35
CA SER A 259 -15.24 -37.07 -20.62
C SER A 259 -14.00 -36.59 -21.39
N THR A 260 -13.51 -35.40 -21.01
CA THR A 260 -12.06 -35.15 -20.88
C THR A 260 -11.71 -34.85 -19.41
N VAL A 261 -10.46 -35.10 -19.00
CA VAL A 261 -10.11 -35.37 -17.59
C VAL A 261 -8.86 -34.59 -17.17
N SER A 262 -8.89 -33.99 -15.97
CA SER A 262 -7.67 -33.48 -15.33
C SER A 262 -6.80 -34.66 -14.87
N SER A 263 -5.59 -34.74 -15.42
CA SER A 263 -4.83 -35.99 -15.48
C SER A 263 -4.04 -36.32 -14.20
N ARG A 264 -4.50 -37.35 -13.48
CA ARG A 264 -3.65 -38.20 -12.62
C ARG A 264 -4.35 -39.54 -12.32
N PRO A 265 -3.73 -40.70 -12.60
CA PRO A 265 -4.33 -41.99 -12.28
C PRO A 265 -4.40 -42.22 -10.75
N PRO A 266 -5.33 -43.07 -10.27
CA PRO A 266 -5.30 -43.58 -8.91
C PRO A 266 -3.98 -44.30 -8.60
N TRP A 267 -3.66 -44.46 -7.32
CA TRP A 267 -2.40 -45.04 -6.88
C TRP A 267 -2.58 -45.98 -5.69
N ARG A 268 -1.96 -47.14 -5.79
CA ARG A 268 -1.92 -48.11 -4.71
C ARG A 268 -0.84 -47.74 -3.70
N CYS A 269 -1.17 -47.73 -2.41
CA CYS A 269 -0.21 -47.47 -1.35
C CYS A 269 0.80 -48.62 -1.28
N TYR A 270 2.10 -48.31 -1.28
CA TYR A 270 3.16 -49.32 -1.23
C TYR A 270 3.23 -50.08 0.10
N SER A 271 2.60 -49.56 1.16
CA SER A 271 2.71 -50.10 2.53
C SER A 271 1.49 -50.87 3.04
N CYS A 272 0.28 -50.60 2.52
CA CYS A 272 -0.94 -51.30 2.91
C CYS A 272 -1.79 -51.76 1.72
N HIS A 273 -1.28 -51.56 0.49
CA HIS A 273 -1.89 -51.94 -0.78
C HIS A 273 -3.32 -51.42 -1.04
N PHE A 274 -3.80 -50.46 -0.24
CA PHE A 274 -5.05 -49.74 -0.47
C PHE A 274 -4.95 -48.81 -1.69
N GLU A 275 -6.03 -48.69 -2.46
CA GLU A 275 -6.07 -47.98 -3.73
C GLU A 275 -6.68 -46.59 -3.59
N ASN A 276 -5.83 -45.57 -3.61
CA ASN A 276 -6.19 -44.18 -3.34
C ASN A 276 -6.52 -43.45 -4.64
N LYS A 277 -7.47 -42.50 -4.60
CA LYS A 277 -7.89 -41.71 -5.75
C LYS A 277 -6.74 -40.83 -6.28
N GLY A 278 -6.80 -40.48 -7.56
CA GLY A 278 -5.68 -39.82 -8.27
C GLY A 278 -5.24 -38.46 -7.71
N GLY A 279 -6.09 -37.76 -6.97
CA GLY A 279 -5.76 -36.52 -6.24
C GLY A 279 -5.29 -36.71 -4.79
N SER A 280 -5.40 -37.91 -4.21
CA SER A 280 -4.99 -38.18 -2.83
C SER A 280 -3.46 -38.09 -2.69
N VAL A 281 -2.96 -37.38 -1.68
CA VAL A 281 -1.52 -37.26 -1.37
C VAL A 281 -1.06 -38.13 -0.20
N LEU A 282 -1.96 -38.46 0.72
CA LEU A 282 -1.77 -39.47 1.78
C LEU A 282 -2.65 -40.69 1.49
N CYS A 283 -2.30 -41.86 2.03
CA CYS A 283 -3.14 -43.05 1.97
C CYS A 283 -4.22 -43.01 3.05
N VAL A 284 -5.50 -43.17 2.69
CA VAL A 284 -6.62 -43.01 3.64
C VAL A 284 -6.70 -44.10 4.74
N VAL A 285 -5.92 -45.18 4.63
CA VAL A 285 -5.92 -46.32 5.57
C VAL A 285 -4.70 -46.36 6.49
N CYS A 286 -3.59 -45.69 6.14
CA CYS A 286 -2.37 -45.71 6.96
C CYS A 286 -1.61 -44.36 6.98
N GLU A 287 -2.22 -43.32 6.43
CA GLU A 287 -1.74 -41.92 6.33
C GLU A 287 -0.37 -41.72 5.65
N ARG A 288 0.28 -42.78 5.18
CA ARG A 288 1.57 -42.73 4.48
C ARG A 288 1.47 -41.97 3.14
N PRO A 289 2.41 -41.07 2.81
CA PRO A 289 2.41 -40.31 1.56
C PRO A 289 2.48 -41.15 0.28
N ARG A 290 1.96 -40.58 -0.82
CA ARG A 290 2.09 -41.11 -2.18
C ARG A 290 3.55 -41.23 -2.58
N GLY A 291 3.98 -42.43 -2.94
CA GLY A 291 5.36 -42.73 -3.34
C GLY A 291 6.31 -43.10 -2.19
N CYS A 292 5.83 -43.23 -0.95
CA CYS A 292 6.62 -43.78 0.15
C CYS A 292 6.87 -45.29 -0.06
N THR A 293 8.14 -45.69 -0.22
CA THR A 293 8.57 -47.06 -0.60
C THR A 293 9.31 -47.82 0.51
N SER A 294 9.61 -47.19 1.64
CA SER A 294 10.45 -47.78 2.70
C SER A 294 9.69 -48.77 3.60
N SER A 295 10.03 -50.05 3.46
CA SER A 295 9.80 -51.11 4.46
C SER A 295 10.91 -51.12 5.53
N LEU A 296 10.75 -51.95 6.57
CA LEU A 296 11.55 -52.01 7.81
C LEU A 296 11.27 -50.84 8.76
N SER A 297 10.69 -50.98 9.97
CA SER A 297 10.34 -52.13 10.83
C SER A 297 11.49 -52.85 11.55
N ASN A 298 11.98 -52.23 12.65
CA ASN A 298 12.24 -52.80 13.99
C ASN A 298 12.60 -51.61 14.92
N LEU A 299 11.94 -51.38 16.08
CA LEU A 299 12.04 -52.07 17.39
C LEU A 299 13.40 -51.83 18.08
N SER A 300 13.49 -51.44 19.38
CA SER A 300 12.44 -51.20 20.38
C SER A 300 12.91 -50.44 21.65
N LEU A 301 11.92 -49.97 22.43
CA LEU A 301 11.88 -49.83 23.91
C LEU A 301 12.78 -48.79 24.63
N GLY A 302 12.13 -47.79 25.24
CA GLY A 302 12.71 -46.87 26.23
C GLY A 302 11.64 -46.04 26.96
N SER A 303 11.34 -46.40 28.21
CA SER A 303 10.49 -45.68 29.19
C SER A 303 9.15 -45.07 28.74
N THR A 304 8.05 -45.72 29.12
CA THR A 304 6.72 -45.09 29.21
C THR A 304 6.64 -44.11 30.38
N LEU A 305 7.06 -42.84 30.21
CA LEU A 305 6.78 -41.77 31.19
C LEU A 305 6.95 -40.31 30.67
N GLN A 306 6.62 -40.04 29.41
CA GLN A 306 6.52 -38.66 28.89
C GLN A 306 5.21 -38.46 28.12
N ARG A 307 4.24 -37.79 28.75
CA ARG A 307 3.03 -37.29 28.07
C ARG A 307 2.96 -35.75 28.02
N ASP A 308 3.79 -35.08 28.82
CA ASP A 308 3.67 -33.65 29.14
C ASP A 308 4.79 -32.77 28.56
N SER A 309 5.74 -33.36 27.82
CA SER A 309 6.80 -32.63 27.08
C SER A 309 7.23 -33.32 25.78
N TRP A 310 8.04 -32.65 24.96
CA TRP A 310 8.70 -33.20 23.75
C TRP A 310 10.06 -32.55 23.48
N GLU A 311 11.01 -33.33 22.97
CA GLU A 311 12.35 -32.83 22.62
C GLU A 311 12.45 -32.37 21.15
N CYS A 312 12.96 -31.17 20.92
CA CYS A 312 13.12 -30.61 19.59
C CYS A 312 14.24 -31.30 18.80
N GLN A 313 13.89 -31.99 17.71
CA GLN A 313 14.80 -32.75 16.84
C GLN A 313 15.84 -31.89 16.08
N ALA A 314 15.82 -30.56 16.26
CA ALA A 314 16.79 -29.62 15.68
C ALA A 314 17.76 -29.00 16.69
N CYS A 315 17.31 -28.66 17.91
CA CYS A 315 18.12 -27.98 18.94
C CYS A 315 18.06 -28.64 20.34
N THR A 316 17.49 -29.85 20.45
CA THR A 316 17.40 -30.67 21.67
C THR A 316 16.68 -30.02 22.87
N LEU A 317 16.01 -28.87 22.69
CA LEU A 317 15.21 -28.24 23.75
C LEU A 317 13.99 -29.10 24.09
N GLN A 318 13.77 -29.34 25.40
CA GLN A 318 12.56 -29.98 25.91
C GLN A 318 11.44 -28.93 26.06
N ASN A 319 10.40 -29.06 25.25
CA ASN A 319 9.25 -28.16 25.17
C ASN A 319 8.02 -28.76 25.87
N SER A 320 7.06 -27.93 26.30
CA SER A 320 5.76 -28.39 26.82
C SER A 320 4.98 -29.21 25.77
N ALA A 321 4.21 -30.22 26.19
CA ALA A 321 3.33 -30.99 25.31
C ALA A 321 2.28 -30.14 24.57
N SER A 322 1.91 -28.96 25.12
CA SER A 322 1.01 -28.00 24.46
C SER A 322 1.69 -27.10 23.42
N ALA A 323 3.02 -27.02 23.41
CA ALA A 323 3.76 -26.23 22.43
C ALA A 323 3.81 -26.94 21.07
N VAL A 324 3.42 -26.25 20.00
CA VAL A 324 3.43 -26.79 18.62
C VAL A 324 4.75 -26.51 17.89
N LEU A 325 5.42 -25.42 18.29
CA LEU A 325 6.72 -24.96 17.82
C LEU A 325 7.73 -24.98 18.99
N CYS A 326 9.02 -25.08 18.69
CA CYS A 326 10.07 -25.06 19.69
C CYS A 326 10.41 -23.63 20.14
N ALA A 327 10.29 -23.32 21.43
CA ALA A 327 10.38 -21.96 21.99
C ALA A 327 11.76 -21.23 21.86
N VAL A 328 12.75 -21.86 21.22
CA VAL A 328 14.11 -21.29 20.98
C VAL A 328 14.48 -21.27 19.49
N CYS A 329 13.72 -21.95 18.60
CA CYS A 329 14.05 -22.01 17.17
C CYS A 329 12.84 -22.08 16.22
N ASP A 330 11.64 -21.91 16.76
CA ASP A 330 10.32 -21.91 16.09
C ASP A 330 10.02 -23.10 15.16
N ARG A 331 10.83 -24.16 15.21
CA ARG A 331 10.62 -25.36 14.39
C ARG A 331 9.44 -26.19 14.92
N PRO A 332 8.54 -26.66 14.03
CA PRO A 332 7.43 -27.53 14.43
C PRO A 332 7.89 -28.83 15.09
N ARG A 333 7.04 -29.35 15.99
CA ARG A 333 7.26 -30.58 16.79
C ARG A 333 7.72 -31.84 16.02
N LEU A 334 7.48 -31.90 14.71
CA LEU A 334 7.81 -33.04 13.84
C LEU A 334 8.91 -32.75 12.79
N ALA A 335 9.55 -31.57 12.85
CA ALA A 335 10.58 -31.19 11.88
C ALA A 335 11.93 -31.85 12.19
N SER A 336 12.33 -32.82 11.36
CA SER A 336 13.59 -33.56 11.51
C SER A 336 14.83 -32.80 10.98
N LYS A 337 16.01 -33.32 11.33
CA LYS A 337 17.32 -32.80 10.94
C LYS A 337 17.61 -33.14 9.45
N PRO A 338 18.06 -32.18 8.61
CA PRO A 338 18.34 -32.46 7.19
C PRO A 338 19.50 -33.45 7.01
N ALA A 339 19.32 -34.42 6.11
CA ALA A 339 20.37 -35.35 5.69
C ALA A 339 21.35 -34.70 4.69
N GLN A 340 22.51 -35.33 4.50
CA GLN A 340 23.50 -34.98 3.47
C GLN A 340 23.52 -36.00 2.34
N ASP A 341 24.16 -35.58 1.25
CA ASP A 341 24.58 -36.39 0.09
C ASP A 341 23.42 -36.92 -0.79
N GLY A 342 23.63 -37.19 -2.08
CA GLY A 342 24.81 -37.00 -2.92
C GLY A 342 24.53 -37.61 -4.30
N TYR A 343 25.02 -37.01 -5.38
CA TYR A 343 24.72 -37.45 -6.75
C TYR A 343 25.83 -38.36 -7.34
N ASP A 344 25.59 -38.80 -8.58
CA ASP A 344 26.55 -39.40 -9.52
C ASP A 344 26.88 -40.92 -9.36
N SER A 345 27.12 -41.69 -10.44
CA SER A 345 27.33 -41.27 -11.84
C SER A 345 27.07 -42.29 -12.97
N VAL A 346 27.14 -41.76 -14.20
CA VAL A 346 27.37 -42.36 -15.54
C VAL A 346 26.30 -43.28 -16.18
N ALA A 347 25.99 -42.95 -17.43
CA ALA A 347 25.09 -43.66 -18.34
C ALA A 347 25.78 -44.72 -19.22
N LEU A 348 25.00 -45.53 -19.93
CA LEU A 348 25.43 -46.19 -21.17
C LEU A 348 24.40 -46.04 -22.31
N LEU A 349 24.91 -45.58 -23.45
CA LEU A 349 24.44 -45.79 -24.83
C LEU A 349 23.05 -45.28 -25.25
N LEU A 350 23.08 -44.11 -25.91
CA LEU A 350 22.26 -43.82 -27.08
C LEU A 350 22.53 -44.84 -28.21
N ARG A 351 21.48 -45.34 -28.88
CA ARG A 351 21.22 -45.04 -30.31
C ARG A 351 19.99 -45.79 -30.87
N ASP A 352 19.34 -45.13 -31.84
CA ASP A 352 18.78 -45.67 -33.10
C ASP A 352 17.74 -46.83 -33.06
N ILE A 353 16.73 -46.96 -33.93
CA ILE A 353 15.98 -46.05 -34.82
C ILE A 353 14.80 -46.90 -35.40
N GLN A 354 13.81 -46.27 -36.07
CA GLN A 354 12.84 -46.90 -36.99
C GLN A 354 11.68 -47.81 -36.48
N ARG A 355 10.46 -47.34 -36.81
CA ARG A 355 9.39 -48.02 -37.59
C ARG A 355 8.64 -49.23 -37.01
N ASP A 356 7.36 -48.96 -36.76
CA ASP A 356 6.19 -49.50 -37.49
C ASP A 356 5.84 -50.99 -37.52
N ASN A 357 4.53 -51.19 -37.29
CA ASN A 357 3.61 -52.17 -37.91
C ASN A 357 3.55 -53.63 -37.42
N LYS A 358 2.32 -53.99 -36.98
CA LYS A 358 1.56 -55.23 -37.29
C LYS A 358 2.10 -56.56 -36.71
N SER A 359 1.34 -57.40 -36.01
CA SER A 359 -0.11 -57.63 -36.02
C SER A 359 -0.52 -58.75 -35.05
N ILE A 360 -1.75 -58.69 -34.54
CA ILE A 360 -2.73 -59.79 -34.43
C ILE A 360 -2.25 -61.18 -33.95
N THR A 361 -2.62 -61.59 -32.73
CA THR A 361 -3.52 -62.77 -32.48
C THR A 361 -3.86 -62.95 -30.99
N CYS A 362 -5.06 -63.46 -30.71
CA CYS A 362 -5.47 -64.04 -29.42
C CYS A 362 -5.80 -65.53 -29.62
N PRO A 363 -5.68 -66.38 -28.58
CA PRO A 363 -6.86 -67.06 -27.99
C PRO A 363 -7.18 -66.51 -26.57
N VAL A 364 -8.40 -66.53 -25.97
CA VAL A 364 -9.52 -67.52 -25.93
C VAL A 364 -9.14 -68.76 -25.09
N SER A 365 -9.82 -69.22 -24.03
CA SER A 365 -11.15 -68.93 -23.41
C SER A 365 -11.05 -69.06 -21.85
N GLU A 366 -11.93 -68.50 -21.00
CA GLU A 366 -13.24 -69.00 -20.48
C GLU A 366 -13.24 -70.45 -19.91
N LYS A 367 -14.16 -70.94 -19.04
CA LYS A 367 -15.45 -70.48 -18.43
C LYS A 367 -15.43 -70.95 -16.94
N ASN A 368 -15.98 -70.24 -15.93
CA ASN A 368 -17.38 -69.88 -15.60
C ASN A 368 -18.34 -71.03 -15.23
N GLY A 369 -18.90 -70.96 -14.00
CA GLY A 369 -20.08 -71.72 -13.51
C GLY A 369 -19.82 -72.71 -12.37
N LEU A 370 -20.80 -73.07 -11.51
CA LEU A 370 -22.12 -72.46 -11.25
C LEU A 370 -22.69 -72.96 -9.89
N PHE A 371 -23.42 -72.09 -9.16
CA PHE A 371 -24.42 -72.35 -8.10
C PHE A 371 -24.34 -73.55 -7.10
N ALA A 372 -24.20 -73.18 -5.82
CA ALA A 372 -25.15 -73.45 -4.71
C ALA A 372 -25.12 -74.74 -3.84
N MET A 373 -25.73 -74.56 -2.64
CA MET A 373 -26.27 -75.52 -1.65
C MET A 373 -25.34 -76.16 -0.59
N LYS A 374 -25.48 -75.59 0.63
CA LYS A 374 -25.82 -76.26 1.92
C LYS A 374 -24.76 -76.87 2.86
N ASN A 375 -24.58 -76.11 3.96
CA ASN A 375 -24.86 -76.49 5.36
C ASN A 375 -23.83 -77.22 6.25
N HIS A 376 -23.52 -76.53 7.37
CA HIS A 376 -23.21 -77.02 8.74
C HIS A 376 -21.89 -77.83 8.92
N GLN A 377 -21.20 -77.79 10.08
CA GLN A 377 -21.47 -77.22 11.43
C GLN A 377 -20.10 -76.84 12.08
N GLU A 378 -19.92 -76.07 13.17
CA GLU A 378 -20.80 -75.52 14.22
C GLU A 378 -20.33 -74.10 14.69
N SER A 379 -20.96 -73.56 15.76
CA SER A 379 -20.37 -72.70 16.82
C SER A 379 -19.83 -71.29 16.51
N MET A 380 -20.25 -70.19 17.16
CA MET A 380 -21.45 -69.80 17.94
C MET A 380 -21.58 -68.26 17.74
N HIS A 381 -22.71 -67.66 17.35
CA HIS A 381 -24.03 -67.48 18.00
C HIS A 381 -24.16 -66.32 19.03
N GLU A 382 -24.59 -65.17 18.52
CA GLU A 382 -25.58 -64.26 19.14
C GLU A 382 -27.03 -64.76 18.85
N PRO A 383 -28.12 -64.17 19.39
CA PRO A 383 -28.32 -63.59 20.73
C PRO A 383 -29.69 -64.00 21.38
N GLU A 384 -30.07 -63.31 22.45
CA GLU A 384 -31.45 -63.07 22.97
C GLU A 384 -32.34 -64.17 23.62
N SER A 385 -32.79 -63.82 24.84
CA SER A 385 -34.15 -63.99 25.43
C SER A 385 -34.76 -65.35 25.81
N ILE A 386 -35.27 -65.38 27.05
CA ILE A 386 -36.37 -66.21 27.59
C ILE A 386 -37.11 -65.25 28.55
N GLY A 387 -38.44 -65.09 28.62
CA GLY A 387 -39.60 -65.88 28.19
C GLY A 387 -40.62 -65.86 29.36
N PRO A 388 -41.92 -66.22 29.21
CA PRO A 388 -42.64 -66.83 28.07
C PRO A 388 -43.92 -65.97 27.71
N LEU A 389 -45.07 -66.36 27.11
CA LEU A 389 -45.61 -67.50 26.31
C LEU A 389 -46.96 -67.04 25.63
N ILE A 390 -47.64 -67.95 24.92
CA ILE A 390 -49.09 -68.01 24.57
C ILE A 390 -49.68 -66.98 23.57
N ASP A 391 -49.76 -67.43 22.30
CA ASP A 391 -50.98 -67.78 21.53
C ASP A 391 -52.12 -66.75 21.23
N HIS A 392 -53.10 -67.20 20.44
CA HIS A 392 -53.92 -66.41 19.52
C HIS A 392 -55.33 -65.94 19.98
N THR A 393 -55.85 -65.00 19.18
CA THR A 393 -57.27 -64.79 18.77
C THR A 393 -58.29 -64.06 19.67
N ARG A 394 -58.62 -62.83 19.20
CA ARG A 394 -59.96 -62.25 18.93
C ARG A 394 -60.94 -61.90 20.08
N GLN A 395 -61.43 -60.67 19.93
CA GLN A 395 -62.71 -60.07 20.34
C GLN A 395 -62.88 -59.43 21.75
N GLU A 396 -63.30 -58.17 21.67
CA GLU A 396 -64.20 -57.41 22.54
C GLU A 396 -63.88 -57.12 24.04
N GLU A 397 -63.85 -55.80 24.31
CA GLU A 397 -64.29 -55.08 25.51
C GLU A 397 -63.40 -54.90 26.78
N GLU A 398 -63.62 -53.72 27.39
CA GLU A 398 -63.32 -53.19 28.75
C GLU A 398 -61.89 -52.97 29.34
N ILE A 399 -61.58 -51.67 29.52
CA ILE A 399 -61.20 -50.98 30.79
C ILE A 399 -59.74 -51.01 31.37
N ALA A 400 -59.18 -49.78 31.44
CA ALA A 400 -58.27 -49.17 32.44
C ALA A 400 -56.75 -49.53 32.60
N LYS A 401 -55.93 -48.55 32.19
CA LYS A 401 -54.86 -47.82 32.95
C LYS A 401 -53.75 -48.58 33.72
N SER A 402 -52.51 -48.30 33.31
CA SER A 402 -51.38 -47.89 34.19
C SER A 402 -50.69 -46.69 33.52
N GLU A 403 -50.54 -45.52 34.15
CA GLU A 403 -49.63 -45.15 35.25
C GLU A 403 -48.16 -44.95 34.84
N GLY A 404 -47.94 -43.83 34.13
CA GLY A 404 -46.70 -43.03 34.18
C GLY A 404 -47.03 -41.61 34.65
N TRP A 405 -46.03 -40.75 34.87
CA TRP A 405 -46.23 -39.40 35.41
C TRP A 405 -45.75 -38.29 34.47
N GLN A 406 -46.58 -37.28 34.26
CA GLN A 406 -46.22 -36.11 33.46
C GLN A 406 -45.41 -35.11 34.29
N CYS A 407 -44.23 -34.72 33.81
CA CYS A 407 -43.40 -33.71 34.46
C CYS A 407 -44.09 -32.34 34.38
N SER A 408 -44.40 -31.74 35.52
CA SER A 408 -45.03 -30.42 35.61
C SER A 408 -44.19 -29.28 35.01
N HIS A 409 -42.86 -29.45 34.88
CA HIS A 409 -41.96 -28.42 34.35
C HIS A 409 -41.75 -28.50 32.83
N CYS A 410 -41.60 -29.70 32.24
CA CYS A 410 -41.32 -29.86 30.81
C CYS A 410 -42.46 -30.54 30.02
N THR A 411 -43.55 -30.93 30.69
CA THR A 411 -44.70 -31.65 30.14
C THR A 411 -44.42 -33.04 29.54
N PHE A 412 -43.19 -33.54 29.61
CA PHE A 412 -42.83 -34.88 29.17
C PHE A 412 -43.49 -35.95 30.07
N PHE A 413 -43.99 -37.03 29.46
CA PHE A 413 -44.65 -38.12 30.18
C PHE A 413 -43.65 -39.25 30.49
N ASN A 414 -43.18 -39.30 31.73
CA ASN A 414 -42.24 -40.31 32.19
C ASN A 414 -42.97 -41.65 32.38
N THR A 415 -42.67 -42.62 31.52
CA THR A 415 -43.22 -43.99 31.56
C THR A 415 -42.47 -44.92 32.54
N ARG A 416 -41.55 -44.36 33.34
CA ARG A 416 -40.76 -45.07 34.36
C ARG A 416 -41.03 -44.48 35.74
N ASN A 417 -41.18 -45.34 36.74
CA ASN A 417 -41.49 -44.95 38.13
C ASN A 417 -40.28 -44.37 38.92
N GLY A 418 -39.37 -43.67 38.24
CA GLY A 418 -38.36 -42.82 38.86
C GLY A 418 -38.94 -41.44 39.19
N ARG A 419 -38.51 -40.82 40.30
CA ARG A 419 -38.94 -39.46 40.67
C ARG A 419 -38.27 -38.34 39.86
N VAL A 420 -37.28 -38.67 39.02
CA VAL A 420 -36.51 -37.73 38.19
C VAL A 420 -37.00 -37.83 36.75
N CYS A 421 -37.22 -36.71 36.07
CA CYS A 421 -37.67 -36.70 34.67
C CYS A 421 -36.50 -36.87 33.69
N GLU A 422 -36.57 -37.87 32.81
CA GLU A 422 -35.47 -38.29 31.91
C GLU A 422 -35.08 -37.26 30.83
N ILE A 423 -35.81 -36.15 30.70
CA ILE A 423 -35.57 -35.08 29.71
C ILE A 423 -34.99 -33.80 30.34
N CYS A 424 -35.16 -33.59 31.65
CA CYS A 424 -34.76 -32.33 32.29
C CYS A 424 -34.12 -32.49 33.68
N ASP A 425 -33.88 -33.73 34.13
CA ASP A 425 -33.24 -34.13 35.38
C ASP A 425 -33.80 -33.49 36.67
N ARG A 426 -34.99 -32.89 36.60
CA ARG A 426 -35.70 -32.36 37.77
C ARG A 426 -36.51 -33.46 38.45
N THR A 427 -36.41 -33.48 39.77
CA THR A 427 -37.20 -34.36 40.66
C THR A 427 -38.62 -33.82 40.83
N SER A 428 -39.62 -34.71 40.87
CA SER A 428 -41.02 -34.38 41.13
C SER A 428 -41.24 -33.89 42.57
N GLU A 429 -41.69 -32.64 42.75
CA GLU A 429 -42.09 -32.11 44.06
C GLU A 429 -43.52 -32.50 44.45
N GLY A 430 -43.74 -32.73 45.75
CA GLY A 430 -45.03 -33.11 46.33
C GLY A 430 -45.24 -34.64 46.47
N THR A 431 -46.09 -35.12 47.37
CA THR A 431 -46.96 -34.42 48.35
C THR A 431 -46.86 -35.06 49.75
N ALA A 432 -47.34 -34.34 50.77
CA ALA A 432 -47.35 -34.83 52.16
C ALA A 432 -48.48 -35.87 52.39
N ALA A 433 -48.22 -36.82 53.30
CA ALA A 433 -49.19 -37.79 53.78
C ALA A 433 -49.34 -37.70 55.32
N THR A 434 -50.21 -36.81 55.77
CA THR A 434 -51.02 -37.00 56.98
C THR A 434 -51.77 -38.34 56.87
N GLU A 435 -52.06 -39.12 57.92
CA GLU A 435 -51.97 -38.94 59.38
C GLU A 435 -51.97 -40.38 60.01
N GLN A 436 -51.43 -40.68 61.19
CA GLN A 436 -52.14 -40.72 62.49
C GLN A 436 -51.22 -41.28 63.61
N PRO A 437 -51.53 -41.05 64.92
CA PRO A 437 -50.48 -40.98 65.95
C PRO A 437 -50.34 -42.21 66.86
N LYS A 438 -49.14 -42.40 67.44
CA LYS A 438 -48.92 -42.86 68.84
C LYS A 438 -47.45 -42.81 69.29
N ALA A 439 -47.30 -42.51 70.60
CA ALA A 439 -46.11 -42.66 71.44
C ALA A 439 -44.86 -41.81 71.10
N LEU A 440 -44.15 -41.40 72.16
CA LEU A 440 -42.88 -40.67 72.12
C LEU A 440 -41.72 -41.66 72.12
N ASP A 441 -40.83 -41.58 71.14
CA ASP A 441 -39.51 -42.24 71.17
C ASP A 441 -38.40 -41.20 71.35
N MET A 442 -37.63 -41.31 72.43
CA MET A 442 -36.51 -40.42 72.70
C MET A 442 -35.28 -40.71 71.83
N ALA A 443 -35.11 -41.94 71.31
CA ALA A 443 -33.97 -42.29 70.47
C ALA A 443 -34.01 -41.50 69.14
N HIS A 444 -35.19 -41.41 68.51
CA HIS A 444 -35.39 -40.59 67.32
C HIS A 444 -35.07 -39.11 67.58
N VAL A 445 -35.55 -38.56 68.71
CA VAL A 445 -35.28 -37.16 69.11
C VAL A 445 -33.78 -36.91 69.33
N GLN A 446 -33.05 -37.87 69.90
CA GLN A 446 -31.59 -37.72 70.11
C GLN A 446 -30.80 -37.79 68.80
N GLU A 447 -31.20 -38.61 67.84
CA GLU A 447 -30.61 -38.64 66.50
C GLU A 447 -30.97 -37.37 65.70
N GLU A 448 -32.21 -36.88 65.77
CA GLU A 448 -32.58 -35.57 65.19
C GLU A 448 -31.76 -34.42 65.80
N ILE A 449 -31.54 -34.41 67.12
CA ILE A 449 -30.68 -33.43 67.78
C ILE A 449 -29.22 -33.56 67.29
N ARG A 450 -28.70 -34.78 67.11
CA ARG A 450 -27.34 -35.01 66.59
C ARG A 450 -27.20 -34.50 65.15
N GLN A 451 -28.15 -34.84 64.27
CA GLN A 451 -28.16 -34.36 62.89
C GLN A 451 -28.39 -32.85 62.80
N LYS A 452 -29.23 -32.29 63.67
CA LYS A 452 -29.46 -30.83 63.75
C LYS A 452 -28.17 -30.10 64.12
N ARG A 453 -27.45 -30.56 65.16
CA ARG A 453 -26.12 -30.02 65.51
C ARG A 453 -25.13 -30.15 64.36
N LEU A 454 -25.02 -31.32 63.72
CA LEU A 454 -24.13 -31.49 62.57
C LEU A 454 -24.48 -30.57 61.38
N ARG A 455 -25.77 -30.30 61.13
CA ARG A 455 -26.21 -29.33 60.13
C ARG A 455 -25.90 -27.88 60.55
N GLU A 456 -26.08 -27.54 61.82
CA GLU A 456 -25.76 -26.22 62.38
C GLU A 456 -24.25 -25.95 62.38
N ASP A 457 -23.43 -26.92 62.80
CA ASP A 457 -21.96 -26.83 62.84
C ASP A 457 -21.35 -26.84 61.42
N GLY A 458 -21.89 -27.67 60.52
CA GLY A 458 -21.53 -27.62 59.09
C GLY A 458 -21.88 -26.27 58.45
N ALA A 459 -23.04 -25.68 58.80
CA ALA A 459 -23.42 -24.36 58.32
C ALA A 459 -22.50 -23.24 58.85
N LYS A 460 -22.02 -23.34 60.11
CA LYS A 460 -20.98 -22.42 60.64
C LYS A 460 -19.69 -22.52 59.84
N ILE A 461 -19.19 -23.73 59.58
CA ILE A 461 -17.94 -23.93 58.81
C ILE A 461 -18.08 -23.38 57.39
N VAL A 462 -19.21 -23.62 56.71
CA VAL A 462 -19.49 -23.05 55.38
C VAL A 462 -19.59 -21.52 55.42
N ALA A 463 -20.11 -20.93 56.50
CA ALA A 463 -20.11 -19.47 56.68
C ALA A 463 -18.69 -18.91 56.87
N LEU A 464 -17.83 -19.58 57.64
CA LEU A 464 -16.43 -19.18 57.83
C LEU A 464 -15.59 -19.30 56.54
N ILE A 465 -15.82 -20.35 55.74
CA ILE A 465 -15.19 -20.50 54.41
C ILE A 465 -15.63 -19.35 53.51
N ARG A 466 -16.94 -19.08 53.40
CA ARG A 466 -17.47 -17.97 52.59
C ARG A 466 -17.03 -16.59 53.05
N GLU A 467 -16.66 -16.42 54.31
CA GLU A 467 -16.05 -15.18 54.78
C GLU A 467 -14.58 -15.11 54.32
N GLY A 468 -13.81 -16.20 54.45
CA GLY A 468 -12.43 -16.27 53.96
C GLY A 468 -12.29 -16.08 52.44
N GLU A 469 -13.19 -16.67 51.65
CA GLU A 469 -13.23 -16.57 50.18
C GLU A 469 -13.30 -15.11 49.71
N LYS A 470 -14.00 -14.22 50.42
CA LYS A 470 -14.06 -12.77 50.10
C LYS A 470 -12.70 -12.07 50.15
N TYR A 471 -11.77 -12.60 50.94
CA TYR A 471 -10.40 -12.08 51.10
C TYR A 471 -9.37 -12.95 50.38
N GLY A 472 -9.81 -13.85 49.48
CA GLY A 472 -8.93 -14.71 48.68
C GLY A 472 -8.28 -15.87 49.44
N VAL A 473 -8.78 -16.21 50.63
CA VAL A 473 -8.29 -17.35 51.43
C VAL A 473 -8.90 -18.64 50.91
N LEU A 474 -8.10 -19.70 50.75
CA LEU A 474 -8.61 -20.99 50.25
C LEU A 474 -9.39 -21.76 51.33
N PRO A 475 -10.43 -22.55 50.97
CA PRO A 475 -11.21 -23.35 51.93
C PRO A 475 -10.35 -24.28 52.81
N GLU A 476 -9.29 -24.86 52.24
CA GLU A 476 -8.34 -25.74 52.92
C GLU A 476 -7.55 -25.02 54.01
N GLU A 477 -7.22 -23.73 53.81
CA GLU A 477 -6.56 -22.89 54.82
C GLU A 477 -7.49 -22.55 55.97
N VAL A 478 -8.74 -22.20 55.66
CA VAL A 478 -9.80 -21.98 56.66
C VAL A 478 -10.01 -23.23 57.50
N CYS A 479 -10.10 -24.40 56.86
CA CYS A 479 -10.25 -25.69 57.56
C CYS A 479 -9.02 -26.03 58.43
N SER A 480 -7.81 -25.76 57.93
CA SER A 480 -6.56 -25.99 58.66
C SER A 480 -6.43 -25.07 59.88
N ALA A 481 -6.79 -23.79 59.75
CA ALA A 481 -6.80 -22.84 60.85
C ALA A 481 -7.81 -23.22 61.94
N ILE A 482 -9.05 -23.56 61.57
CA ILE A 482 -10.07 -24.04 62.51
C ILE A 482 -9.57 -25.30 63.24
N ARG A 483 -9.02 -26.27 62.50
CA ARG A 483 -8.57 -27.55 63.07
C ARG A 483 -7.33 -27.42 63.97
N TYR A 484 -6.41 -26.50 63.67
CA TYR A 484 -5.20 -26.29 64.44
C TYR A 484 -5.42 -25.45 65.70
N SER A 485 -6.18 -24.36 65.61
CA SER A 485 -6.31 -23.37 66.70
C SER A 485 -7.66 -23.36 67.41
N GLY A 486 -8.70 -23.96 66.83
CA GLY A 486 -10.08 -23.84 67.31
C GLY A 486 -10.70 -22.45 67.08
N THR A 487 -10.09 -21.61 66.25
CA THR A 487 -10.53 -20.22 66.03
C THR A 487 -11.92 -20.11 65.38
N GLU A 488 -12.76 -19.23 65.93
CA GLU A 488 -14.02 -18.80 65.31
C GLU A 488 -13.82 -17.65 64.30
N VAL A 489 -12.59 -17.13 64.15
CA VAL A 489 -12.21 -16.07 63.19
C VAL A 489 -10.99 -16.48 62.34
N PRO A 490 -11.14 -17.43 61.40
CA PRO A 490 -10.01 -18.03 60.69
C PRO A 490 -9.25 -17.04 59.81
N GLN A 491 -9.95 -16.14 59.12
CA GLN A 491 -9.34 -15.14 58.24
C GLN A 491 -8.35 -14.22 58.99
N TRP A 492 -8.71 -13.78 60.20
CA TRP A 492 -7.84 -12.93 61.02
C TRP A 492 -6.65 -13.72 61.58
N TRP A 493 -6.91 -14.94 62.08
CA TRP A 493 -5.89 -15.85 62.59
C TRP A 493 -4.84 -16.22 61.53
N LEU A 494 -5.27 -16.43 60.28
CA LEU A 494 -4.40 -16.70 59.13
C LEU A 494 -3.53 -15.48 58.73
N GLN A 495 -3.89 -14.27 59.17
CA GLN A 495 -3.08 -13.06 58.97
C GLN A 495 -2.14 -12.75 60.13
N THR A 496 -2.52 -13.02 61.39
CA THR A 496 -1.70 -12.66 62.56
C THR A 496 -0.88 -13.81 63.15
N GLU A 497 -1.45 -15.02 63.22
CA GLU A 497 -0.84 -16.14 63.96
C GLU A 497 -0.13 -17.15 63.05
N LEU A 498 -0.67 -17.39 61.85
CA LEU A 498 -0.08 -18.34 60.89
C LEU A 498 1.42 -18.08 60.61
N PRO A 499 1.93 -16.83 60.45
CA PRO A 499 3.35 -16.59 60.22
C PRO A 499 4.25 -17.26 61.27
N TYR A 500 3.95 -17.10 62.58
CA TYR A 500 4.71 -17.71 63.67
C TYR A 500 4.56 -19.25 63.71
N VAL A 501 3.44 -19.78 63.23
CA VAL A 501 3.24 -21.24 63.08
C VAL A 501 4.12 -21.79 61.96
N LEU A 502 4.23 -21.06 60.84
CA LEU A 502 5.10 -21.43 59.71
C LEU A 502 6.60 -21.26 60.03
N GLU A 503 7.00 -20.23 60.79
CA GLU A 503 8.36 -20.10 61.32
C GLU A 503 8.73 -21.32 62.19
N ARG A 504 7.86 -21.72 63.13
CA ARG A 504 8.07 -22.91 63.97
C ARG A 504 8.08 -24.22 63.17
N LEU A 505 7.32 -24.29 62.08
CA LEU A 505 7.35 -25.41 61.13
C LEU A 505 8.70 -25.45 60.40
N LEU A 506 9.18 -24.30 59.89
CA LEU A 506 10.47 -24.16 59.21
C LEU A 506 11.64 -24.54 60.11
N ASP A 507 11.65 -24.11 61.38
CA ASP A 507 12.66 -24.51 62.36
C ASP A 507 12.69 -26.03 62.56
N ALA A 508 11.52 -26.63 62.84
CA ALA A 508 11.40 -28.07 63.08
C ALA A 508 11.71 -28.91 61.82
N ALA A 509 11.34 -28.42 60.64
CA ALA A 509 11.67 -29.03 59.36
C ALA A 509 13.16 -28.92 59.04
N SER A 510 13.79 -27.77 59.28
CA SER A 510 15.23 -27.57 59.07
C SER A 510 16.07 -28.47 59.98
N GLN A 511 15.70 -28.59 61.26
CA GLN A 511 16.32 -29.52 62.22
C GLN A 511 16.20 -30.99 61.79
N LYS A 512 15.14 -31.35 61.05
CA LYS A 512 14.85 -32.71 60.57
C LYS A 512 15.41 -32.99 59.16
N ALA A 513 15.69 -31.95 58.38
CA ALA A 513 16.14 -32.01 57.00
C ALA A 513 17.64 -32.33 56.86
N GLY A 514 18.47 -31.67 57.67
CA GLY A 514 19.91 -31.56 57.49
C GLY A 514 20.33 -30.86 56.18
N ASP A 515 21.63 -30.60 56.04
CA ASP A 515 22.22 -29.81 54.93
C ASP A 515 21.91 -30.32 53.51
N THR A 516 21.38 -31.55 53.38
CA THR A 516 21.18 -32.25 52.10
C THR A 516 20.09 -31.69 51.19
N ILE A 517 19.17 -30.85 51.71
CA ILE A 517 18.08 -30.21 50.92
C ILE A 517 18.03 -28.68 51.10
N GLY A 518 18.93 -28.13 51.91
CA GLY A 518 19.06 -26.70 52.23
C GLY A 518 17.84 -26.04 52.84
N ALA A 519 17.80 -24.71 52.75
CA ALA A 519 16.72 -23.90 53.28
C ALA A 519 15.39 -24.19 52.55
N LEU A 520 14.32 -24.21 53.33
CA LEU A 520 12.92 -24.31 52.93
C LEU A 520 12.33 -22.90 52.85
N THR A 521 11.31 -22.67 52.01
CA THR A 521 10.62 -21.37 51.94
C THR A 521 9.30 -21.37 52.72
N VAL A 522 8.79 -20.17 53.05
CA VAL A 522 7.53 -20.01 53.81
C VAL A 522 6.34 -20.60 53.03
N GLU A 523 6.40 -20.55 51.70
CA GLU A 523 5.42 -21.14 50.78
C GLU A 523 5.44 -22.66 50.89
N GLU A 524 6.61 -23.31 50.90
CA GLU A 524 6.71 -24.77 51.06
C GLU A 524 6.24 -25.24 52.45
N ALA A 525 6.48 -24.44 53.48
CA ALA A 525 5.92 -24.68 54.82
C ALA A 525 4.39 -24.52 54.83
N ARG A 526 3.85 -23.49 54.16
CA ARG A 526 2.41 -23.22 54.04
C ARG A 526 1.70 -24.34 53.30
N ASP A 527 2.18 -24.72 52.11
CA ASP A 527 1.65 -25.82 51.30
C ASP A 527 1.60 -27.12 52.11
N ALA A 528 2.67 -27.44 52.85
CA ALA A 528 2.73 -28.64 53.69
C ALA A 528 1.81 -28.58 54.91
N TRP A 529 1.64 -27.41 55.54
CA TRP A 529 0.72 -27.19 56.66
C TRP A 529 -0.74 -27.34 56.24
N VAL A 530 -1.12 -26.71 55.12
CA VAL A 530 -2.46 -26.80 54.53
C VAL A 530 -2.78 -28.22 54.07
N SER A 531 -1.84 -28.86 53.36
CA SER A 531 -1.99 -30.26 52.91
C SER A 531 -2.10 -31.26 54.07
N SER A 532 -1.60 -30.91 55.26
CA SER A 532 -1.71 -31.72 56.48
C SER A 532 -2.98 -31.39 57.29
N GLY A 533 -3.80 -30.44 56.85
CA GLY A 533 -4.98 -29.98 57.57
C GLY A 533 -4.64 -29.29 58.90
N GLY A 534 -3.49 -28.61 58.98
CA GLY A 534 -2.98 -27.93 60.17
C GLY A 534 -2.17 -28.81 61.15
N ASP A 535 -2.01 -30.10 60.89
CA ASP A 535 -1.20 -31.00 61.74
C ASP A 535 0.30 -30.71 61.59
N MET A 536 0.95 -30.29 62.68
CA MET A 536 2.35 -29.83 62.66
C MET A 536 3.37 -30.95 62.42
N ASP A 537 3.17 -32.13 63.03
CA ASP A 537 4.12 -33.24 62.90
C ASP A 537 4.03 -33.85 61.50
N ALA A 538 2.82 -33.96 60.95
CA ALA A 538 2.60 -34.33 59.56
C ALA A 538 3.19 -33.29 58.59
N ALA A 539 2.96 -31.99 58.81
CA ALA A 539 3.45 -30.93 57.94
C ALA A 539 4.98 -30.85 57.91
N VAL A 540 5.63 -31.01 59.06
CA VAL A 540 7.10 -31.09 59.16
C VAL A 540 7.66 -32.31 58.41
N ILE A 541 6.96 -33.45 58.41
CA ILE A 541 7.36 -34.62 57.59
C ILE A 541 7.16 -34.34 56.10
N LEU A 542 6.00 -33.79 55.72
CA LEU A 542 5.60 -33.56 54.33
C LEU A 542 6.50 -32.53 53.64
N CYS A 543 6.79 -31.41 54.31
CA CYS A 543 7.65 -30.33 53.80
C CYS A 543 9.07 -30.85 53.46
N VAL A 544 9.70 -31.57 54.39
CA VAL A 544 11.04 -32.18 54.20
C VAL A 544 11.02 -33.24 53.09
N THR A 545 9.93 -34.00 52.97
CA THR A 545 9.81 -35.08 51.98
C THR A 545 9.62 -34.54 50.56
N GLU A 546 8.72 -33.58 50.36
CA GLU A 546 8.52 -32.97 49.05
C GLU A 546 9.72 -32.13 48.61
N ARG A 547 10.36 -31.36 49.51
CA ARG A 547 11.61 -30.65 49.19
C ARG A 547 12.68 -31.61 48.68
N ARG A 548 12.86 -32.77 49.34
CA ARG A 548 13.79 -33.82 48.87
C ARG A 548 13.39 -34.34 47.48
N ARG A 549 12.09 -34.63 47.27
CA ARG A 549 11.56 -35.07 45.97
C ARG A 549 11.81 -34.06 44.85
N LYS A 550 11.67 -32.75 45.12
CA LYS A 550 11.98 -31.65 44.18
C LYS A 550 13.48 -31.60 43.84
N VAL A 551 14.36 -31.70 44.84
CA VAL A 551 15.83 -31.69 44.66
C VAL A 551 16.29 -32.90 43.84
N ASP A 552 15.81 -34.10 44.16
CA ASP A 552 16.17 -35.32 43.43
C ASP A 552 15.59 -35.33 42.01
N ALA A 553 14.40 -34.76 41.77
CA ALA A 553 13.81 -34.62 40.44
C ALA A 553 14.65 -33.70 39.52
N LEU A 554 15.05 -32.51 39.99
CA LEU A 554 15.93 -31.62 39.22
C LEU A 554 17.32 -32.22 39.02
N SER A 555 17.85 -32.94 40.02
CA SER A 555 19.11 -33.68 39.88
C SER A 555 19.02 -34.73 38.77
N GLY A 556 17.88 -35.45 38.68
CA GLY A 556 17.60 -36.43 37.63
C GLY A 556 17.40 -35.84 36.22
N LEU A 557 17.06 -34.55 36.11
CA LEU A 557 16.96 -33.81 34.84
C LEU A 557 18.31 -33.29 34.31
N GLY A 558 19.44 -33.75 34.87
CA GLY A 558 20.79 -33.41 34.40
C GLY A 558 21.48 -32.29 35.17
N PHE A 559 20.98 -31.90 36.34
CA PHE A 559 21.57 -30.86 37.19
C PHE A 559 22.16 -31.47 38.49
N PRO A 560 23.28 -32.22 38.43
CA PRO A 560 23.83 -32.94 39.59
C PRO A 560 24.40 -32.02 40.69
N GLU A 561 24.58 -30.74 40.40
CA GLU A 561 25.09 -29.74 41.34
C GLU A 561 24.01 -29.35 42.37
N ARG A 562 23.82 -30.20 43.39
CA ARG A 562 22.81 -30.03 44.45
C ARG A 562 22.75 -28.62 45.05
N HIS A 563 23.88 -27.94 45.23
CA HIS A 563 23.90 -26.56 45.76
C HIS A 563 23.19 -25.56 44.84
N LYS A 564 23.34 -25.69 43.51
CA LYS A 564 22.62 -24.87 42.52
C LYS A 564 21.14 -25.24 42.47
N VAL A 565 20.82 -26.53 42.50
CA VAL A 565 19.43 -27.03 42.53
C VAL A 565 18.67 -26.50 43.74
N VAL A 566 19.27 -26.59 44.93
CA VAL A 566 18.72 -26.11 46.19
C VAL A 566 18.58 -24.58 46.19
N ALA A 567 19.55 -23.84 45.66
CA ALA A 567 19.47 -22.38 45.53
C ALA A 567 18.35 -21.97 44.56
N ALA A 568 18.28 -22.56 43.37
CA ALA A 568 17.23 -22.28 42.39
C ALA A 568 15.82 -22.64 42.91
N LEU A 569 15.69 -23.72 43.68
CA LEU A 569 14.45 -24.08 44.38
C LEU A 569 14.12 -23.17 45.58
N TYR A 570 15.09 -22.41 46.12
CA TYR A 570 14.82 -21.39 47.14
C TYR A 570 14.37 -20.08 46.48
N GLU A 571 15.09 -19.64 45.44
CA GLU A 571 14.74 -18.48 44.60
C GLU A 571 13.37 -18.63 43.92
N SER A 572 12.96 -19.86 43.59
CA SER A 572 11.65 -20.14 42.98
C SER A 572 10.49 -20.38 43.95
N ALA A 573 10.68 -20.20 45.26
CA ALA A 573 9.70 -20.58 46.30
C ALA A 573 9.22 -22.04 46.18
N GLY A 574 10.15 -22.95 45.87
CA GLY A 574 9.86 -24.37 45.70
C GLY A 574 9.21 -24.76 44.35
N ASP A 575 9.04 -23.83 43.41
CA ASP A 575 8.54 -24.12 42.06
C ASP A 575 9.62 -24.81 41.21
N VAL A 576 9.36 -26.04 40.79
CA VAL A 576 10.29 -26.88 40.02
C VAL A 576 10.48 -26.36 38.59
N GLY A 577 9.46 -25.78 37.96
CA GLY A 577 9.53 -25.26 36.58
C GLY A 577 10.31 -23.95 36.50
N ARG A 578 10.10 -23.06 37.48
CA ARG A 578 10.93 -21.84 37.63
C ARG A 578 12.37 -22.19 38.00
N ALA A 579 12.61 -23.12 38.93
CA ALA A 579 13.96 -23.58 39.25
C ALA A 579 14.68 -24.19 38.04
N LEU A 580 14.01 -25.04 37.26
CA LEU A 580 14.55 -25.58 36.00
C LEU A 580 14.94 -24.47 35.01
N SER A 581 14.10 -23.44 34.88
CA SER A 581 14.35 -22.29 34.00
C SER A 581 15.57 -21.46 34.44
N ILE A 582 15.75 -21.27 35.75
CA ILE A 582 16.94 -20.61 36.34
C ILE A 582 18.20 -21.44 36.05
N LEU A 583 18.14 -22.76 36.20
CA LEU A 583 19.26 -23.67 35.96
C LEU A 583 19.63 -23.80 34.47
N GLN A 584 18.66 -23.69 33.56
CA GLN A 584 18.90 -23.80 32.11
C GLN A 584 19.52 -22.53 31.50
N ARG A 585 19.16 -21.33 31.96
CA ARG A 585 19.59 -20.06 31.34
C ARG A 585 21.12 -19.96 31.13
N PRO A 586 21.99 -20.23 32.12
CA PRO A 586 23.45 -20.13 31.94
C PRO A 586 24.05 -21.09 30.90
N LEU A 587 23.34 -22.18 30.55
CA LEU A 587 23.78 -23.13 29.53
C LEU A 587 23.50 -22.62 28.10
N LEU A 588 22.52 -21.72 27.95
CA LEU A 588 22.11 -21.15 26.66
C LEU A 588 22.86 -19.85 26.33
N GLU A 589 23.38 -19.13 27.33
CA GLU A 589 24.10 -17.87 27.17
C GLU A 589 25.16 -17.87 26.05
N PRO A 590 26.07 -18.88 25.96
CA PRO A 590 27.10 -18.89 24.91
C PRO A 590 26.53 -19.15 23.51
N PHE A 591 25.32 -19.69 23.39
CA PHE A 591 24.62 -19.85 22.11
C PHE A 591 23.92 -18.55 21.69
N LEU A 592 23.29 -17.84 22.63
CA LEU A 592 22.66 -16.54 22.38
C LEU A 592 23.67 -15.50 21.88
N ILE A 593 24.82 -15.38 22.56
CA ILE A 593 25.93 -14.49 22.18
C ILE A 593 26.37 -14.74 20.72
N ARG A 594 26.67 -16.01 20.36
CA ARG A 594 27.07 -16.35 18.98
C ARG A 594 25.98 -16.16 17.92
N MET A 595 24.71 -16.10 18.32
CA MET A 595 23.59 -15.91 17.40
C MET A 595 23.36 -14.42 17.07
N TRP A 596 23.75 -13.50 17.95
CA TRP A 596 23.42 -12.08 17.84
C TRP A 596 24.60 -11.09 17.87
N GLU A 597 25.80 -11.48 18.34
CA GLU A 597 26.92 -10.53 18.53
C GLU A 597 28.06 -10.65 17.50
N GLU A 598 28.28 -11.80 16.86
CA GLU A 598 29.32 -11.95 15.83
C GLU A 598 28.80 -11.63 14.42
N PRO A 599 29.47 -10.73 13.65
CA PRO A 599 29.13 -10.51 12.24
C PRO A 599 29.48 -11.75 11.42
N GLN A 600 28.51 -12.30 10.67
CA GLN A 600 28.75 -13.55 9.94
C GLN A 600 29.90 -13.42 8.93
N PRO A 601 30.83 -14.39 8.88
CA PRO A 601 31.96 -14.35 7.95
C PRO A 601 31.46 -14.37 6.50
N PRO A 602 32.17 -13.76 5.53
CA PRO A 602 31.72 -13.70 4.15
C PRO A 602 31.57 -15.08 3.48
N LEU A 603 30.72 -15.15 2.46
CA LEU A 603 30.36 -16.38 1.76
C LEU A 603 31.53 -16.91 0.90
N ARG A 604 32.26 -17.90 1.44
CA ARG A 604 33.39 -18.54 0.73
C ARG A 604 32.93 -19.59 -0.27
N LEU A 605 32.86 -19.18 -1.54
CA LEU A 605 32.55 -20.07 -2.68
C LEU A 605 33.61 -21.16 -2.91
N ASP A 606 34.83 -20.97 -2.40
CA ASP A 606 35.98 -21.86 -2.49
C ASP A 606 36.09 -22.87 -1.32
N SER A 607 35.06 -22.98 -0.48
CA SER A 607 35.00 -23.93 0.64
C SER A 607 35.09 -25.39 0.17
N ALA A 608 35.93 -26.18 0.85
CA ALA A 608 35.98 -27.63 0.66
C ALA A 608 34.66 -28.33 1.05
N ASP A 609 33.91 -27.80 2.02
CA ASP A 609 32.52 -28.22 2.25
C ASP A 609 31.57 -27.43 1.33
N ARG A 610 31.34 -27.98 0.14
CA ARG A 610 30.34 -27.53 -0.83
C ARG A 610 28.91 -27.62 -0.27
N GLN A 611 28.62 -28.59 0.59
CA GLN A 611 27.29 -28.76 1.19
C GLN A 611 26.98 -27.64 2.18
N ALA A 612 27.97 -27.13 2.93
CA ALA A 612 27.82 -25.94 3.76
C ALA A 612 27.51 -24.68 2.93
N VAL A 613 28.21 -24.46 1.82
CA VAL A 613 27.96 -23.32 0.92
C VAL A 613 26.55 -23.39 0.34
N LEU A 614 26.09 -24.57 -0.11
CA LEU A 614 24.75 -24.77 -0.65
C LEU A 614 23.65 -24.55 0.40
N ARG A 615 23.81 -25.11 1.62
CA ARG A 615 22.91 -24.83 2.76
C ARG A 615 22.83 -23.35 3.08
N ARG A 616 23.97 -22.65 3.02
CA ARG A 616 24.08 -21.22 3.33
C ARG A 616 23.42 -20.35 2.26
N LEU A 617 23.71 -20.58 0.97
CA LEU A 617 23.05 -19.92 -0.16
C LEU A 617 21.53 -20.10 -0.13
N LEU A 618 21.07 -21.32 0.18
CA LEU A 618 19.64 -21.64 0.30
C LEU A 618 18.96 -20.84 1.43
N ALA A 619 19.63 -20.71 2.58
CA ALA A 619 19.10 -20.04 3.76
C ALA A 619 19.17 -18.50 3.68
N GLU A 620 20.35 -17.93 3.39
CA GLU A 620 20.56 -16.46 3.38
C GLU A 620 19.78 -15.78 2.25
N HIS A 621 19.72 -16.40 1.06
CA HIS A 621 19.07 -15.81 -0.11
C HIS A 621 17.67 -16.37 -0.41
N SER A 622 17.13 -17.24 0.44
CA SER A 622 15.78 -17.82 0.31
C SER A 622 15.49 -18.34 -1.11
N LEU A 623 16.34 -19.26 -1.59
CA LEU A 623 16.21 -19.89 -2.91
C LEU A 623 15.13 -20.99 -2.88
N HIS A 624 14.37 -21.15 -3.96
CA HIS A 624 13.18 -22.02 -3.98
C HIS A 624 13.48 -23.53 -3.90
N SER A 625 14.72 -23.97 -4.14
CA SER A 625 15.10 -25.39 -4.08
C SER A 625 16.61 -25.59 -3.96
N TRP A 626 17.02 -26.79 -3.54
CA TRP A 626 18.43 -27.20 -3.49
C TRP A 626 19.12 -27.09 -4.87
N GLY A 627 18.49 -27.60 -5.93
CA GLY A 627 19.01 -27.50 -7.29
C GLY A 627 19.18 -26.06 -7.80
N ARG A 628 18.43 -25.09 -7.24
CA ARG A 628 18.65 -23.66 -7.50
C ARG A 628 19.87 -23.11 -6.73
N ALA A 629 20.12 -23.55 -5.50
CA ALA A 629 21.38 -23.25 -4.82
C ALA A 629 22.59 -23.83 -5.57
N GLU A 630 22.47 -25.03 -6.14
CA GLU A 630 23.50 -25.66 -6.97
C GLU A 630 23.71 -24.94 -8.30
N LEU A 631 22.61 -24.52 -8.97
CA LEU A 631 22.69 -23.70 -10.18
C LEU A 631 23.40 -22.37 -9.91
N ALA A 632 23.01 -21.65 -8.86
CA ALA A 632 23.65 -20.38 -8.47
C ALA A 632 25.15 -20.55 -8.16
N LEU A 633 25.51 -21.52 -7.32
CA LEU A 633 26.91 -21.81 -7.01
C LEU A 633 27.72 -22.19 -8.27
N SER A 634 27.13 -22.98 -9.17
CA SER A 634 27.80 -23.39 -10.41
C SER A 634 27.99 -22.23 -11.42
N LEU A 635 27.14 -21.21 -11.39
CA LEU A 635 27.25 -20.01 -12.22
C LEU A 635 28.27 -19.03 -11.65
N LEU A 636 28.33 -18.88 -10.33
CA LEU A 636 29.32 -18.04 -9.65
C LEU A 636 30.75 -18.58 -9.81
N ILE A 637 30.92 -19.90 -9.79
CA ILE A 637 32.21 -20.56 -10.05
C ILE A 637 32.58 -20.42 -11.54
N GLU A 638 31.68 -20.72 -12.49
CA GLU A 638 31.94 -20.55 -13.94
C GLU A 638 32.20 -19.09 -14.35
N GLY A 639 31.62 -18.14 -13.61
CA GLY A 639 31.80 -16.71 -13.84
C GLY A 639 33.22 -16.21 -13.55
N GLU A 640 34.00 -16.89 -12.70
CA GLU A 640 35.32 -16.44 -12.23
C GLU A 640 35.31 -14.96 -11.73
N GLY A 641 34.26 -14.57 -11.03
CA GLY A 641 34.07 -13.20 -10.52
C GLY A 641 33.42 -12.21 -11.49
N ARG A 642 33.07 -12.62 -12.73
CA ARG A 642 32.29 -11.78 -13.68
C ARG A 642 30.85 -11.51 -13.25
N TYR A 643 30.30 -12.31 -12.32
CA TYR A 643 28.95 -12.15 -11.80
C TYR A 643 28.98 -11.94 -10.29
N GLU A 644 28.22 -10.98 -9.79
CA GLU A 644 28.03 -10.84 -8.34
C GLU A 644 27.04 -11.88 -7.81
N LEU A 645 27.24 -12.27 -6.54
CA LEU A 645 26.39 -13.21 -5.81
C LEU A 645 24.89 -12.88 -5.94
N GLN A 646 24.53 -11.60 -5.77
CA GLN A 646 23.13 -11.17 -5.74
C GLN A 646 22.46 -11.24 -7.13
N ASP A 647 23.17 -10.91 -8.22
CA ASP A 647 22.62 -10.97 -9.58
C ASP A 647 22.34 -12.41 -10.00
N VAL A 648 23.25 -13.33 -9.68
CA VAL A 648 23.05 -14.77 -9.95
C VAL A 648 21.91 -15.32 -9.10
N VAL A 649 21.84 -14.95 -7.82
CA VAL A 649 20.73 -15.31 -6.92
C VAL A 649 19.39 -14.86 -7.48
N GLU A 650 19.28 -13.63 -7.97
CA GLU A 650 18.03 -13.06 -8.50
C GLU A 650 17.61 -13.76 -9.81
N ALA A 651 18.53 -13.92 -10.77
CA ALA A 651 18.24 -14.64 -12.01
C ALA A 651 17.85 -16.11 -11.79
N VAL A 652 18.41 -16.76 -10.76
CA VAL A 652 18.10 -18.14 -10.34
C VAL A 652 16.83 -18.22 -9.44
N ARG A 653 16.28 -17.09 -8.99
CA ARG A 653 14.94 -17.02 -8.36
C ARG A 653 13.83 -16.91 -9.40
N GLU A 654 14.09 -16.23 -10.52
CA GLU A 654 13.14 -16.19 -11.63
C GLU A 654 13.17 -17.46 -12.50
N SER A 655 14.36 -17.91 -12.91
CA SER A 655 14.50 -19.04 -13.85
C SER A 655 15.25 -20.25 -13.27
N GLN A 656 15.25 -21.34 -14.03
CA GLN A 656 16.06 -22.55 -13.82
C GLN A 656 16.82 -22.98 -15.10
N ASP A 657 16.68 -22.22 -16.19
CA ASP A 657 17.37 -22.43 -17.46
C ASP A 657 18.72 -21.71 -17.43
N ARG A 658 19.83 -22.47 -17.51
CA ARG A 658 21.20 -21.94 -17.43
C ARG A 658 21.52 -20.94 -18.54
N ASP A 659 21.05 -21.18 -19.76
CA ASP A 659 21.43 -20.39 -20.93
C ASP A 659 20.52 -19.17 -21.10
N PHE A 660 19.31 -19.21 -20.55
CA PHE A 660 18.52 -18.01 -20.27
C PHE A 660 19.16 -17.15 -19.17
N ILE A 661 19.56 -17.75 -18.04
CA ILE A 661 20.20 -17.01 -16.93
C ILE A 661 21.51 -16.36 -17.36
N LYS A 662 22.37 -17.06 -18.11
CA LYS A 662 23.59 -16.46 -18.67
C LYS A 662 23.30 -15.21 -19.49
N ARG A 663 22.33 -15.26 -20.42
CA ARG A 663 21.90 -14.10 -21.21
C ARG A 663 21.32 -12.96 -20.35
N MET A 664 20.65 -13.26 -19.24
CA MET A 664 20.22 -12.25 -18.28
C MET A 664 21.38 -11.59 -17.52
N LEU A 665 22.50 -12.30 -17.33
CA LEU A 665 23.69 -11.79 -16.63
C LEU A 665 24.66 -11.03 -17.56
N THR A 666 24.62 -11.31 -18.86
CA THR A 666 25.44 -10.66 -19.90
C THR A 666 24.57 -9.93 -20.93
N GLN A 667 23.69 -9.04 -20.49
CA GLN A 667 22.82 -8.26 -21.37
C GLN A 667 23.57 -7.00 -21.85
N GLU A 668 23.79 -6.89 -23.17
CA GLU A 668 24.45 -5.73 -23.77
C GLU A 668 23.58 -4.47 -23.68
N CYS A 669 24.22 -3.33 -23.35
CA CYS A 669 23.62 -2.00 -23.43
C CYS A 669 23.43 -1.55 -24.89
N ALA A 670 22.19 -1.26 -25.29
CA ALA A 670 21.80 -0.83 -26.63
C ALA A 670 22.38 0.55 -27.09
N VAL A 671 23.20 1.21 -26.27
CA VAL A 671 23.86 2.49 -26.58
C VAL A 671 25.39 2.37 -26.65
N CYS A 672 26.00 1.56 -25.78
CA CYS A 672 27.47 1.47 -25.66
C CYS A 672 28.05 0.04 -25.73
N GLY A 673 27.21 -0.99 -25.87
CA GLY A 673 27.62 -2.40 -25.95
C GLY A 673 28.12 -3.01 -24.63
N TRP A 674 28.15 -2.26 -23.52
CA TRP A 674 28.60 -2.80 -22.23
C TRP A 674 27.63 -3.88 -21.71
N GLU A 675 28.15 -5.10 -21.54
CA GLU A 675 27.47 -6.22 -20.87
C GLU A 675 27.21 -5.92 -19.38
N LEU A 676 25.95 -6.00 -18.97
CA LEU A 676 25.53 -5.92 -17.57
C LEU A 676 24.41 -6.94 -17.26
N PRO A 677 24.25 -7.35 -15.99
CA PRO A 677 23.06 -8.04 -15.54
C PRO A 677 21.78 -7.21 -15.76
N ARG A 678 20.73 -7.81 -16.31
CA ARG A 678 19.48 -7.14 -16.74
C ARG A 678 18.77 -6.39 -15.60
N ASN A 679 18.88 -6.88 -14.36
CA ASN A 679 18.37 -6.22 -13.14
C ASN A 679 19.08 -4.87 -12.85
N LYS A 680 20.34 -4.73 -13.25
CA LYS A 680 21.15 -3.49 -13.11
C LYS A 680 20.94 -2.49 -14.25
N MET A 681 20.19 -2.84 -15.30
CA MET A 681 19.94 -1.97 -16.45
C MET A 681 18.71 -1.07 -16.24
N ARG A 682 18.44 -0.23 -17.24
CA ARG A 682 17.26 0.65 -17.34
C ARG A 682 16.62 0.49 -18.71
N SER A 683 15.29 0.45 -18.73
CA SER A 683 14.46 0.47 -19.95
C SER A 683 13.30 1.45 -19.71
N LEU A 684 12.88 2.17 -20.75
CA LEU A 684 11.66 2.98 -20.69
C LEU A 684 10.45 2.07 -20.82
N THR A 685 9.31 2.42 -20.21
CA THR A 685 8.07 1.65 -20.40
C THR A 685 7.51 1.69 -21.82
N SER A 686 8.04 2.57 -22.67
CA SER A 686 7.72 2.68 -24.10
C SER A 686 8.55 1.77 -25.01
N CYS A 687 9.64 1.14 -24.53
CA CYS A 687 10.51 0.33 -25.38
C CYS A 687 11.35 -0.70 -24.58
N GLU A 688 11.54 -1.89 -25.12
CA GLU A 688 12.32 -2.97 -24.46
C GLU A 688 13.86 -2.75 -24.50
N CYS A 689 14.33 -1.62 -25.03
CA CYS A 689 15.74 -1.27 -25.09
C CYS A 689 16.40 -1.24 -23.70
N CYS A 690 17.36 -2.14 -23.48
CA CYS A 690 18.14 -2.22 -22.25
C CYS A 690 19.35 -1.29 -22.32
N ILE A 691 19.44 -0.33 -21.40
CA ILE A 691 20.45 0.73 -21.35
C ILE A 691 21.18 0.65 -20.01
N CYS A 692 22.50 0.83 -19.99
CA CYS A 692 23.26 0.88 -18.73
C CYS A 692 22.93 2.16 -17.92
N PRO A 693 23.11 2.15 -16.59
CA PRO A 693 22.84 3.31 -15.74
C PRO A 693 23.52 4.61 -16.20
N ASP A 694 24.75 4.52 -16.72
CA ASP A 694 25.54 5.69 -17.10
C ASP A 694 25.09 6.31 -18.42
N CYS A 695 24.79 5.51 -19.45
CA CYS A 695 24.22 6.02 -20.70
C CYS A 695 22.82 6.62 -20.46
N PHE A 696 22.02 6.00 -19.58
CA PHE A 696 20.71 6.53 -19.20
C PHE A 696 20.85 7.88 -18.45
N ARG A 697 21.68 7.93 -17.40
CA ARG A 697 21.99 9.15 -16.63
C ARG A 697 22.50 10.26 -17.54
N MET A 698 23.49 9.98 -18.39
CA MET A 698 24.14 10.96 -19.26
C MET A 698 23.15 11.53 -20.28
N HIS A 699 22.45 10.68 -21.03
CA HIS A 699 21.47 11.12 -22.04
C HIS A 699 20.37 11.99 -21.45
N PHE A 700 19.75 11.57 -20.34
CA PHE A 700 18.69 12.37 -19.72
C PHE A 700 19.22 13.62 -19.03
N THR A 701 20.44 13.62 -18.47
CA THR A 701 21.06 14.85 -17.94
C THR A 701 21.27 15.88 -19.05
N VAL A 702 21.79 15.48 -20.21
CA VAL A 702 21.96 16.33 -21.39
C VAL A 702 20.59 16.78 -21.94
N ALA A 703 19.61 15.87 -22.04
CA ALA A 703 18.27 16.21 -22.52
C ALA A 703 17.54 17.20 -21.59
N VAL A 704 17.78 17.15 -20.28
CA VAL A 704 17.27 18.14 -19.33
C VAL A 704 18.03 19.46 -19.40
N LYS A 705 19.35 19.46 -19.51
CA LYS A 705 20.14 20.72 -19.52
C LYS A 705 20.01 21.47 -20.85
N GLU A 706 20.13 20.78 -21.98
CA GLU A 706 20.34 21.39 -23.31
C GLU A 706 19.14 21.25 -24.26
N LYS A 707 18.24 20.30 -24.02
CA LYS A 707 17.12 19.99 -24.93
C LYS A 707 15.75 20.41 -24.34
N HIS A 708 14.71 20.28 -25.16
CA HIS A 708 13.33 20.53 -24.77
C HIS A 708 12.71 19.25 -24.16
N ILE A 709 11.67 19.38 -23.34
CA ILE A 709 11.13 18.25 -22.55
C ILE A 709 10.56 17.11 -23.42
N ARG A 710 10.14 17.39 -24.66
CA ARG A 710 9.73 16.34 -25.63
C ARG A 710 10.90 15.59 -26.26
N ASP A 711 12.12 16.08 -26.10
CA ASP A 711 13.35 15.50 -26.66
C ASP A 711 13.94 14.45 -25.71
N MET A 712 13.22 14.11 -24.62
CA MET A 712 13.53 13.13 -23.58
C MET A 712 12.98 11.74 -23.96
N ILE A 713 13.47 11.22 -25.09
CA ILE A 713 13.08 9.94 -25.72
C ILE A 713 14.17 8.88 -25.52
N CYS A 714 13.96 7.65 -25.99
CA CYS A 714 14.95 6.57 -25.93
C CYS A 714 16.24 6.91 -26.70
N PRO A 715 17.44 6.84 -26.09
CA PRO A 715 18.71 7.07 -26.80
C PRO A 715 19.10 5.96 -27.79
N ALA A 716 18.40 4.82 -27.78
CA ALA A 716 18.72 3.67 -28.63
C ALA A 716 17.73 3.48 -29.81
N CYS A 717 16.48 3.92 -29.68
CA CYS A 717 15.45 3.73 -30.72
C CYS A 717 14.56 4.97 -30.97
N GLU A 718 14.84 6.11 -30.34
CA GLU A 718 14.12 7.40 -30.48
C GLU A 718 12.61 7.40 -30.11
N GLU A 719 12.04 6.26 -29.71
CA GLU A 719 10.67 6.18 -29.18
C GLU A 719 10.54 6.78 -27.76
N PRO A 720 9.35 7.29 -27.36
CA PRO A 720 8.09 7.29 -28.11
C PRO A 720 7.78 8.58 -28.90
N GLU A 721 7.26 8.47 -30.13
CA GLU A 721 6.76 9.63 -30.92
C GLU A 721 5.37 10.16 -30.43
N ILE A 722 5.26 10.53 -29.15
CA ILE A 722 3.97 10.91 -28.55
C ILE A 722 3.49 12.26 -29.09
N SER A 723 2.38 12.24 -29.82
CA SER A 723 1.71 13.43 -30.37
C SER A 723 0.52 13.92 -29.52
N ASP A 724 -0.08 13.09 -28.67
CA ASP A 724 -1.16 13.49 -27.75
C ASP A 724 -0.63 14.11 -26.44
N GLU A 725 -1.43 14.98 -25.81
CA GLU A 725 -1.08 15.62 -24.52
C GLU A 725 -1.37 14.74 -23.30
N GLY A 726 -2.34 13.82 -23.37
CA GLY A 726 -2.69 12.89 -22.30
C GLY A 726 -1.70 11.73 -22.19
N GLU A 727 -1.39 11.09 -23.31
CA GLU A 727 -0.33 10.07 -23.39
C GLU A 727 1.02 10.61 -22.90
N LEU A 728 1.34 11.86 -23.24
CA LEU A 728 2.61 12.51 -22.86
C LEU A 728 2.68 12.80 -21.35
N LEU A 729 1.56 13.09 -20.70
CA LEU A 729 1.48 13.20 -19.24
C LEU A 729 1.70 11.84 -18.56
N HIS A 730 1.14 10.76 -19.12
CA HIS A 730 1.37 9.41 -18.61
C HIS A 730 2.85 8.99 -18.78
N TYR A 731 3.45 9.30 -19.92
CA TYR A 731 4.88 9.08 -20.17
C TYR A 731 5.78 9.80 -19.16
N PHE A 732 5.59 11.11 -18.95
CA PHE A 732 6.40 11.84 -17.97
C PHE A 732 6.16 11.38 -16.52
N SER A 733 4.95 10.93 -16.18
CA SER A 733 4.65 10.35 -14.86
C SER A 733 5.45 9.07 -14.59
N THR A 734 5.74 8.30 -15.64
CA THR A 734 6.50 7.03 -15.54
C THR A 734 8.01 7.26 -15.67
N LEU A 735 8.42 8.21 -16.52
CA LEU A 735 9.81 8.64 -16.66
C LEU A 735 10.33 9.30 -15.36
N ASP A 736 9.51 10.08 -14.65
CA ASP A 736 9.86 10.67 -13.35
C ASP A 736 10.40 9.64 -12.35
N ILE A 737 9.74 8.47 -12.25
CA ILE A 737 10.12 7.39 -11.35
C ILE A 737 11.52 6.87 -11.70
N LEU A 738 11.83 6.75 -13.00
CA LEU A 738 13.14 6.30 -13.47
C LEU A 738 14.24 7.37 -13.31
N LEU A 739 13.90 8.65 -13.47
CA LEU A 739 14.86 9.76 -13.37
C LEU A 739 15.21 10.11 -11.91
N ARG A 740 14.27 9.99 -10.98
CA ARG A 740 14.41 10.36 -9.56
C ARG A 740 15.65 9.81 -8.87
N ASP A 741 15.91 8.52 -9.03
CA ASP A 741 17.04 7.83 -8.42
C ASP A 741 18.24 7.67 -9.38
N THR A 742 18.15 8.25 -10.60
CA THR A 742 19.18 8.11 -11.65
C THR A 742 19.84 9.43 -12.04
N LEU A 743 19.17 10.59 -11.88
CA LEU A 743 19.76 11.92 -12.10
C LEU A 743 20.43 12.47 -10.83
N GLU A 744 21.23 13.51 -11.00
CA GLU A 744 21.68 14.37 -9.89
C GLU A 744 20.58 15.38 -9.51
N VAL A 745 20.59 15.87 -8.26
CA VAL A 745 19.54 16.74 -7.70
C VAL A 745 19.25 17.94 -8.60
N ASP A 746 20.26 18.73 -8.97
CA ASP A 746 20.13 19.91 -9.84
C ASP A 746 19.50 19.58 -11.22
N ALA A 747 19.76 18.39 -11.75
CA ALA A 747 19.20 17.93 -13.02
C ALA A 747 17.75 17.44 -12.84
N TYR A 748 17.45 16.74 -11.75
CA TYR A 748 16.07 16.31 -11.44
C TYR A 748 15.16 17.51 -11.11
N ASP A 749 15.65 18.51 -10.38
CA ASP A 749 14.94 19.76 -10.10
C ASP A 749 14.72 20.58 -11.38
N LEU A 750 15.67 20.58 -12.33
CA LEU A 750 15.47 21.20 -13.64
C LEU A 750 14.45 20.45 -14.51
N PHE A 751 14.38 19.12 -14.43
CA PHE A 751 13.32 18.32 -15.04
C PHE A 751 11.95 18.68 -14.47
N HIS A 752 11.81 18.70 -13.14
CA HIS A 752 10.59 19.11 -12.44
C HIS A 752 10.19 20.55 -12.74
N LYS A 753 11.16 21.47 -12.82
CA LYS A 753 10.91 22.86 -13.25
C LYS A 753 10.30 22.89 -14.65
N LYS A 754 10.89 22.23 -15.66
CA LYS A 754 10.33 22.20 -17.03
C LYS A 754 8.93 21.58 -17.08
N LEU A 755 8.67 20.50 -16.33
CA LEU A 755 7.36 19.84 -16.29
C LEU A 755 6.29 20.71 -15.60
N THR A 756 6.69 21.39 -14.53
CA THR A 756 5.84 22.36 -13.82
C THR A 756 5.53 23.56 -14.70
N GLU A 757 6.54 24.18 -15.32
CA GLU A 757 6.37 25.33 -16.23
C GLU A 757 5.49 24.95 -17.44
N ARG A 758 5.62 23.74 -18.01
CA ARG A 758 4.70 23.24 -19.05
C ARG A 758 3.25 23.18 -18.58
N THR A 759 3.03 22.75 -17.34
CA THR A 759 1.69 22.64 -16.75
C THR A 759 1.09 24.02 -16.49
N LEU A 760 1.88 24.93 -15.91
CA LEU A 760 1.48 26.31 -15.61
C LEU A 760 1.25 27.15 -16.87
N MET A 761 1.99 26.90 -17.97
CA MET A 761 1.81 27.57 -19.27
C MET A 761 0.40 27.44 -19.88
N LYS A 762 -0.44 26.53 -19.38
CA LYS A 762 -1.84 26.37 -19.81
C LYS A 762 -2.81 27.34 -19.12
N ASP A 763 -2.40 28.02 -18.05
CA ASP A 763 -3.25 28.93 -17.27
C ASP A 763 -3.22 30.37 -17.84
N PRO A 764 -4.37 31.04 -18.04
CA PRO A 764 -4.43 32.41 -18.58
C PRO A 764 -3.86 33.50 -17.66
N LYS A 765 -3.62 33.21 -16.37
CA LYS A 765 -2.96 34.08 -15.39
C LYS A 765 -1.44 33.82 -15.29
N PHE A 766 -0.88 32.91 -16.09
CA PHE A 766 0.54 32.59 -16.09
C PHE A 766 1.41 33.75 -16.63
N LEU A 767 2.53 34.00 -15.94
CA LEU A 767 3.52 35.02 -16.28
C LEU A 767 4.94 34.45 -16.24
N TRP A 768 5.74 34.82 -17.23
CA TRP A 768 7.20 34.70 -17.18
C TRP A 768 7.82 35.92 -16.50
N CYS A 769 8.79 35.71 -15.62
CA CYS A 769 9.68 36.77 -15.16
C CYS A 769 10.69 37.16 -16.26
N THR A 770 10.79 38.46 -16.56
CA THR A 770 11.74 39.00 -17.54
C THR A 770 13.20 39.08 -17.05
N HIS A 771 13.47 38.84 -15.76
CA HIS A 771 14.83 38.88 -15.19
C HIS A 771 15.49 37.50 -15.05
N CYS A 772 14.71 36.43 -14.80
CA CYS A 772 15.25 35.09 -14.52
C CYS A 772 14.52 33.95 -15.26
N SER A 773 13.60 34.29 -16.18
CA SER A 773 12.81 33.33 -16.95
C SER A 773 12.04 32.29 -16.11
N PHE A 774 11.72 32.61 -14.85
CA PHE A 774 10.86 31.77 -14.00
C PHE A 774 9.39 31.95 -14.36
N GLY A 775 8.67 30.85 -14.59
CA GLY A 775 7.22 30.84 -14.83
C GLY A 775 6.39 30.70 -13.55
N PHE A 776 5.38 31.55 -13.36
CA PHE A 776 4.47 31.49 -12.21
C PHE A 776 3.07 32.05 -12.52
N ILE A 777 2.04 31.62 -11.80
CA ILE A 777 0.69 32.19 -11.87
C ILE A 777 0.63 33.47 -11.03
N TYR A 778 -0.01 34.52 -11.55
CA TYR A 778 -0.17 35.79 -10.83
C TYR A 778 -1.62 36.27 -10.87
N GLU A 779 -2.29 36.16 -9.73
CA GLU A 779 -3.75 36.34 -9.63
C GLU A 779 -4.21 37.78 -9.40
N ARG A 780 -3.32 38.70 -9.07
CA ARG A 780 -3.68 40.09 -8.74
C ARG A 780 -3.70 40.96 -10.01
N ASP A 781 -4.63 41.90 -10.08
CA ASP A 781 -4.72 42.86 -11.20
C ASP A 781 -3.72 44.04 -11.09
N GLN A 782 -2.89 44.04 -10.05
CA GLN A 782 -1.77 44.95 -9.86
C GLN A 782 -0.82 44.91 -11.07
N LEU A 783 -0.31 46.09 -11.47
CA LEU A 783 0.68 46.18 -12.55
C LEU A 783 2.08 45.80 -12.07
N ASP A 784 2.41 46.00 -10.79
CA ASP A 784 3.68 45.65 -10.17
C ASP A 784 3.75 44.16 -9.78
N VAL A 785 4.31 43.35 -10.68
CA VAL A 785 4.51 41.91 -10.48
C VAL A 785 5.88 41.65 -9.87
N LYS A 786 5.94 41.25 -8.60
CA LYS A 786 7.19 40.78 -7.98
C LYS A 786 7.41 39.30 -8.28
N CYS A 787 8.56 38.94 -8.84
CA CYS A 787 8.89 37.54 -9.12
C CYS A 787 9.17 36.76 -7.81
N PRO A 788 8.58 35.57 -7.61
CA PRO A 788 8.89 34.74 -6.44
C PRO A 788 10.36 34.29 -6.38
N GLN A 789 10.97 33.91 -7.50
CA GLN A 789 12.34 33.37 -7.53
C GLN A 789 13.42 34.45 -7.36
N CYS A 790 13.45 35.49 -8.21
CA CYS A 790 14.52 36.50 -8.18
C CYS A 790 14.18 37.78 -7.39
N GLN A 791 12.95 37.90 -6.86
CA GLN A 791 12.45 39.08 -6.13
C GLN A 791 12.45 40.41 -6.91
N CYS A 792 12.89 40.45 -8.17
CA CYS A 792 12.75 41.61 -9.04
C CYS A 792 11.28 41.87 -9.40
N SER A 793 10.92 43.16 -9.51
CA SER A 793 9.57 43.59 -9.90
C SER A 793 9.52 44.02 -11.37
N PHE A 794 8.46 43.66 -12.08
CA PHE A 794 8.24 43.98 -13.49
C PHE A 794 6.75 44.24 -13.79
N CYS A 795 6.44 44.94 -14.88
CA CYS A 795 5.08 45.34 -15.23
C CYS A 795 4.26 44.18 -15.83
N ARG A 796 3.06 43.91 -15.28
CA ARG A 796 2.13 42.86 -15.76
C ARG A 796 1.81 43.00 -17.25
N LYS A 797 1.65 44.25 -17.74
CA LYS A 797 1.31 44.57 -19.13
C LYS A 797 2.55 44.63 -20.03
N CYS A 798 3.42 45.62 -19.87
CA CYS A 798 4.55 45.87 -20.78
C CYS A 798 5.82 45.03 -20.51
N LYS A 799 5.82 44.18 -19.47
CA LYS A 799 6.91 43.26 -19.08
C LYS A 799 8.26 43.89 -18.66
N ARG A 800 8.42 45.21 -18.83
CA ARG A 800 9.58 45.99 -18.37
C ARG A 800 9.83 45.85 -16.86
N PRO A 801 11.08 46.02 -16.39
CA PRO A 801 11.38 46.25 -14.98
C PRO A 801 10.50 47.37 -14.39
N TRP A 802 10.14 47.24 -13.11
CA TRP A 802 9.25 48.18 -12.44
C TRP A 802 10.02 49.29 -11.72
N GLU A 803 9.89 50.52 -12.21
CA GLU A 803 10.42 51.75 -11.61
C GLU A 803 9.28 52.53 -10.95
N GLU A 804 9.56 53.36 -9.93
CA GLU A 804 8.49 54.09 -9.20
C GLU A 804 7.69 55.04 -10.10
N GLN A 805 8.33 55.59 -11.12
CA GLN A 805 7.74 56.43 -12.16
C GLN A 805 6.66 55.68 -12.98
N HIS A 806 6.72 54.34 -13.05
CA HIS A 806 5.67 53.54 -13.69
C HIS A 806 4.39 53.47 -12.83
N ARG A 807 4.43 53.79 -11.52
CA ARG A 807 3.24 53.79 -10.65
C ARG A 807 2.22 54.88 -11.06
N SER A 808 2.67 56.00 -11.60
CA SER A 808 1.84 57.14 -12.02
C SER A 808 1.64 57.26 -13.53
N LEU A 809 2.25 56.37 -14.33
CA LEU A 809 2.23 56.42 -15.79
C LEU A 809 1.68 55.11 -16.38
N ASN A 810 0.95 55.20 -17.50
CA ASN A 810 0.60 54.03 -18.28
C ASN A 810 1.85 53.46 -19.01
N CYS A 811 1.69 52.33 -19.69
CA CYS A 811 2.81 51.61 -20.32
C CYS A 811 3.48 52.37 -21.48
N ASP A 812 2.74 53.21 -22.19
CA ASP A 812 3.25 54.04 -23.30
C ASP A 812 3.91 55.31 -22.75
N ASP A 813 3.29 55.97 -21.78
CA ASP A 813 3.83 57.19 -21.17
C ASP A 813 5.07 56.93 -20.32
N PHE A 814 5.16 55.77 -19.66
CA PHE A 814 6.42 55.34 -19.05
C PHE A 814 7.52 55.12 -20.11
N GLN A 815 7.18 54.62 -21.30
CA GLN A 815 8.14 54.48 -22.42
C GLN A 815 8.51 55.82 -23.07
N ASN A 816 7.58 56.80 -23.10
CA ASN A 816 7.87 58.18 -23.51
C ASN A 816 8.85 58.81 -22.49
N TRP A 817 8.54 58.70 -21.20
CA TRP A 817 9.37 59.21 -20.12
C TRP A 817 10.80 58.63 -20.14
N LYS A 818 10.95 57.30 -20.26
CA LYS A 818 12.29 56.67 -20.40
C LYS A 818 13.05 57.21 -21.62
N ARG A 819 12.39 57.35 -22.78
CA ARG A 819 13.00 57.94 -24.00
C ARG A 819 13.50 59.37 -23.79
N GLU A 820 12.81 60.15 -22.97
CA GLU A 820 13.11 61.58 -22.77
C GLU A 820 14.08 61.85 -21.61
N ASN A 821 14.23 60.92 -20.65
CA ASN A 821 14.95 61.15 -19.40
C ASN A 821 16.11 60.17 -19.14
N ASP A 822 16.19 59.04 -19.84
CA ASP A 822 17.21 58.01 -19.62
C ASP A 822 18.38 58.16 -20.62
N ALA A 823 19.55 58.52 -20.09
CA ALA A 823 20.73 58.81 -20.91
C ALA A 823 21.32 57.57 -21.61
N GLU A 824 21.19 56.37 -21.02
CA GLU A 824 21.66 55.14 -21.65
C GLU A 824 20.69 54.67 -22.74
N TYR A 825 19.38 54.90 -22.55
CA TYR A 825 18.38 54.73 -23.61
C TYR A 825 18.69 55.66 -24.79
N GLN A 826 18.88 56.96 -24.53
CA GLN A 826 19.15 57.96 -25.57
C GLN A 826 20.44 57.67 -26.34
N ALA A 827 21.50 57.22 -25.65
CA ALA A 827 22.76 56.83 -26.28
C ALA A 827 22.61 55.69 -27.32
N GLN A 828 21.60 54.83 -27.18
CA GLN A 828 21.36 53.68 -28.05
C GLN A 828 20.36 53.97 -29.20
N GLY A 829 19.57 55.05 -29.11
CA GLY A 829 18.67 55.50 -30.16
C GLY A 829 17.59 54.47 -30.54
N LEU A 830 17.30 54.34 -31.84
CA LEU A 830 16.25 53.43 -32.34
C LEU A 830 16.57 51.93 -32.16
N ALA A 831 17.79 51.56 -31.78
CA ALA A 831 18.13 50.16 -31.51
C ALA A 831 17.30 49.61 -30.33
N VAL A 832 17.17 50.37 -29.23
CA VAL A 832 16.35 49.96 -28.08
C VAL A 832 14.88 49.87 -28.47
N TYR A 833 14.37 50.80 -29.29
CA TYR A 833 12.99 50.75 -29.77
C TYR A 833 12.66 49.45 -30.53
N LEU A 834 13.61 48.87 -31.28
CA LEU A 834 13.40 47.56 -31.93
C LEU A 834 13.44 46.39 -30.94
N LEU A 835 14.31 46.43 -29.93
CA LEU A 835 14.41 45.41 -28.89
C LEU A 835 13.18 45.42 -27.95
N GLU A 836 12.64 46.60 -27.64
CA GLU A 836 11.40 46.76 -26.86
C GLU A 836 10.14 46.31 -27.62
N ASN A 837 10.12 46.51 -28.94
CA ASN A 837 9.08 45.93 -29.82
C ASN A 837 9.39 44.48 -30.19
N GLY A 838 10.01 43.72 -29.28
CA GLY A 838 10.56 42.40 -29.54
C GLY A 838 9.54 41.29 -29.83
N ILE A 839 10.03 40.06 -29.87
CA ILE A 839 9.25 38.90 -30.31
C ILE A 839 8.59 38.25 -29.09
N THR A 840 7.26 38.17 -29.05
CA THR A 840 6.53 37.35 -28.06
C THR A 840 5.98 36.09 -28.73
N CYS A 841 6.26 34.91 -28.15
CA CYS A 841 5.78 33.65 -28.73
C CYS A 841 4.24 33.56 -28.64
N PRO A 842 3.52 33.32 -29.75
CA PRO A 842 2.05 33.26 -29.75
C PRO A 842 1.53 32.07 -28.94
N HIS A 843 2.34 31.02 -28.78
CA HIS A 843 2.00 29.80 -28.03
C HIS A 843 2.23 29.99 -26.52
N CYS A 844 3.48 30.05 -26.05
CA CYS A 844 3.83 30.07 -24.62
C CYS A 844 3.95 31.48 -23.98
N LYS A 845 3.69 32.54 -24.74
CA LYS A 845 3.77 33.96 -24.32
C LYS A 845 5.12 34.42 -23.74
N PHE A 846 6.19 33.63 -23.90
CA PHE A 846 7.56 34.06 -23.58
C PHE A 846 7.99 35.18 -24.54
N SER A 847 8.66 36.21 -24.02
CA SER A 847 9.07 37.39 -24.78
C SER A 847 10.60 37.48 -24.87
N TYR A 848 11.10 37.75 -26.09
CA TYR A 848 12.50 37.93 -26.42
C TYR A 848 12.76 39.41 -26.70
N ALA A 849 13.73 40.01 -26.01
CA ALA A 849 14.22 41.36 -26.28
C ALA A 849 15.17 41.36 -27.49
N LEU A 850 14.66 40.92 -28.65
CA LEU A 850 15.37 40.76 -29.91
C LEU A 850 14.58 41.44 -31.04
N ALA A 851 15.29 42.10 -31.95
CA ALA A 851 14.71 42.58 -33.21
C ALA A 851 14.34 41.40 -34.13
N ARG A 852 13.47 41.62 -35.12
CA ARG A 852 13.01 40.54 -36.03
C ARG A 852 14.05 40.18 -37.07
N GLY A 853 14.95 41.11 -37.40
CA GLY A 853 16.12 40.85 -38.24
C GLY A 853 15.77 40.40 -39.66
N GLY A 854 16.68 39.68 -40.31
CA GLY A 854 16.52 39.24 -41.70
C GLY A 854 15.63 38.00 -41.89
N CYS A 855 15.62 37.07 -40.93
CA CYS A 855 14.88 35.82 -41.02
C CYS A 855 13.53 35.93 -40.30
N MET A 856 12.43 35.69 -41.04
CA MET A 856 11.08 35.73 -40.47
C MET A 856 10.64 34.42 -39.82
N HIS A 857 11.38 33.32 -39.97
CA HIS A 857 11.11 32.04 -39.32
C HIS A 857 11.76 32.03 -37.93
N PHE A 858 10.93 32.05 -36.89
CA PHE A 858 11.39 32.06 -35.50
C PHE A 858 10.95 30.77 -34.79
N ILE A 859 11.87 30.17 -34.02
CA ILE A 859 11.63 28.96 -33.24
C ILE A 859 11.71 29.33 -31.76
N CYS A 860 10.64 29.12 -31.01
CA CYS A 860 10.65 29.42 -29.58
C CYS A 860 11.58 28.45 -28.82
N SER A 861 12.56 28.97 -28.06
CA SER A 861 13.43 28.14 -27.21
C SER A 861 12.62 27.39 -26.13
N GLN A 862 11.61 28.04 -25.54
CA GLN A 862 10.84 27.46 -24.43
C GLN A 862 9.87 26.35 -24.83
N CYS A 863 9.23 26.46 -26.00
CA CYS A 863 8.14 25.53 -26.39
C CYS A 863 8.26 24.97 -27.83
N ARG A 864 9.41 25.19 -28.50
CA ARG A 864 9.73 24.77 -29.89
C ARG A 864 8.75 25.23 -31.00
N HIS A 865 7.67 25.93 -30.66
CA HIS A 865 6.68 26.43 -31.63
C HIS A 865 7.37 27.33 -32.67
N GLN A 866 7.08 27.06 -33.94
CA GLN A 866 7.67 27.74 -35.09
C GLN A 866 6.66 28.74 -35.67
N PHE A 867 7.01 30.02 -35.75
CA PHE A 867 6.09 31.08 -36.12
C PHE A 867 6.79 32.25 -36.82
N CYS A 868 6.01 33.12 -37.45
CA CYS A 868 6.54 34.32 -38.08
C CYS A 868 6.85 35.42 -37.05
N SER A 869 8.09 35.90 -36.99
CA SER A 869 8.45 37.03 -36.10
C SER A 869 7.74 38.34 -36.44
N GLY A 870 7.30 38.52 -37.70
CA GLY A 870 6.55 39.68 -38.18
C GLY A 870 5.02 39.64 -37.96
N CYS A 871 4.37 38.47 -38.09
CA CYS A 871 2.90 38.36 -38.01
C CYS A 871 2.37 37.26 -37.09
N TYR A 872 3.25 36.57 -36.36
CA TYR A 872 2.93 35.57 -35.33
C TYR A 872 2.09 34.36 -35.79
N ASN A 873 1.90 34.18 -37.09
CA ASN A 873 1.27 32.99 -37.68
C ASN A 873 2.26 31.82 -37.73
N THR A 874 1.74 30.60 -37.52
CA THR A 874 2.49 29.34 -37.47
C THR A 874 3.24 29.02 -38.78
N PHE A 875 4.45 28.47 -38.67
CA PHE A 875 5.12 27.77 -39.76
C PHE A 875 4.69 26.31 -39.81
N HIS A 876 4.17 25.89 -40.96
CA HIS A 876 3.79 24.52 -41.24
C HIS A 876 4.96 23.77 -41.88
N GLN A 877 5.31 22.62 -41.30
CA GLN A 877 6.21 21.66 -41.92
C GLN A 877 5.57 21.04 -43.18
N ARG A 878 6.39 20.39 -44.01
CA ARG A 878 5.96 19.64 -45.21
C ARG A 878 4.74 18.76 -44.88
N ASN A 879 3.67 18.91 -45.66
CA ASN A 879 2.40 18.20 -45.54
C ASN A 879 1.61 18.39 -44.23
N LYS A 880 2.00 19.34 -43.36
CA LYS A 880 1.28 19.71 -42.12
C LYS A 880 0.49 21.03 -42.24
N CYS A 881 0.23 21.50 -43.47
CA CYS A 881 -0.61 22.68 -43.74
C CYS A 881 -2.03 22.29 -44.18
N THR A 882 -3.02 22.76 -43.40
CA THR A 882 -4.44 22.45 -43.56
C THR A 882 -5.16 23.36 -44.56
N VAL A 883 -4.61 24.53 -44.91
CA VAL A 883 -5.27 25.55 -45.74
C VAL A 883 -5.62 25.00 -47.14
N PRO A 884 -6.91 24.89 -47.52
CA PRO A 884 -7.35 24.21 -48.74
C PRO A 884 -6.65 24.69 -50.03
N SER A 885 -6.50 26.01 -50.18
CA SER A 885 -5.90 26.68 -51.35
C SER A 885 -4.37 26.73 -51.34
N CYS A 886 -3.68 26.20 -50.33
CA CYS A 886 -2.22 26.30 -50.26
C CYS A 886 -1.52 25.47 -51.35
N THR A 887 -0.81 26.16 -52.25
CA THR A 887 -0.02 25.57 -53.34
C THR A 887 1.35 25.06 -52.88
N VAL A 888 1.88 25.57 -51.76
CA VAL A 888 3.26 25.31 -51.29
C VAL A 888 3.37 24.27 -50.16
N ARG A 889 2.30 23.48 -49.92
CA ARG A 889 2.21 22.44 -48.86
C ARG A 889 3.40 21.48 -48.75
N MET A 890 4.11 21.23 -49.85
CA MET A 890 5.27 20.33 -49.92
C MET A 890 6.56 20.93 -49.31
N SER A 891 6.49 22.15 -48.78
CA SER A 891 7.62 22.94 -48.24
C SER A 891 7.32 23.50 -46.84
N LEU A 892 8.37 23.96 -46.14
CA LEU A 892 8.24 24.74 -44.90
C LEU A 892 7.75 26.17 -45.23
N HIS A 893 6.59 26.56 -44.74
CA HIS A 893 5.97 27.86 -45.06
C HIS A 893 5.04 28.36 -43.95
N ALA A 894 4.73 29.65 -43.95
CA ALA A 894 3.68 30.25 -43.13
C ALA A 894 2.74 31.09 -44.02
N HIS A 895 1.50 31.28 -43.57
CA HIS A 895 0.54 32.17 -44.24
C HIS A 895 0.66 33.58 -43.65
N HIS A 896 1.24 34.51 -44.39
CA HIS A 896 1.45 35.89 -43.95
C HIS A 896 0.31 36.82 -44.44
N PRO A 897 -0.18 37.78 -43.63
CA PRO A 897 -1.06 38.87 -44.08
C PRO A 897 -0.28 39.91 -44.89
N ARG A 898 -0.99 40.79 -45.62
CA ARG A 898 -0.36 41.77 -46.53
C ARG A 898 0.52 42.82 -45.84
N ASP A 899 0.23 43.17 -44.59
CA ASP A 899 1.00 44.09 -43.75
C ASP A 899 2.13 43.41 -42.94
N CYS A 900 2.43 42.14 -43.23
CA CYS A 900 3.56 41.45 -42.62
C CYS A 900 4.90 42.02 -43.13
N LEU A 901 5.86 42.17 -42.20
CA LEU A 901 7.27 42.44 -42.52
C LEU A 901 7.87 41.47 -43.55
N PHE A 902 7.35 40.23 -43.63
CA PHE A 902 7.72 39.25 -44.66
C PHE A 902 7.59 39.79 -46.10
N TYR A 903 6.55 40.58 -46.40
CA TYR A 903 6.39 41.25 -47.69
C TYR A 903 6.94 42.68 -47.66
N LEU A 904 6.67 43.44 -46.59
CA LEU A 904 7.01 44.87 -46.55
C LEU A 904 8.52 45.15 -46.44
N ARG A 905 9.36 44.17 -46.09
CA ARG A 905 10.83 44.28 -46.21
C ARG A 905 11.32 44.32 -47.68
N ASP A 906 10.53 43.78 -48.61
CA ASP A 906 10.87 43.72 -50.03
C ASP A 906 10.50 45.04 -50.75
N TRP A 907 9.77 45.94 -50.08
CA TRP A 907 9.53 47.31 -50.56
C TRP A 907 10.74 48.23 -50.37
N ASP A 908 10.89 49.22 -51.25
CA ASP A 908 11.83 50.31 -51.06
C ASP A 908 11.49 51.18 -49.86
N VAL A 909 12.53 51.71 -49.20
CA VAL A 909 12.39 52.61 -48.05
C VAL A 909 11.53 53.83 -48.39
N THR A 910 11.69 54.41 -49.59
CA THR A 910 10.88 55.54 -50.06
C THR A 910 9.39 55.20 -50.20
N ARG A 911 9.06 53.94 -50.54
CA ARG A 911 7.66 53.47 -50.65
C ARG A 911 7.03 53.28 -49.27
N LEU A 912 7.77 52.73 -48.31
CA LEU A 912 7.36 52.62 -46.90
C LEU A 912 7.18 54.01 -46.26
N GLN A 913 8.11 54.93 -46.50
CA GLN A 913 8.02 56.33 -46.06
C GLN A 913 6.80 57.05 -46.68
N ARG A 914 6.49 56.82 -47.97
CA ARG A 914 5.31 57.39 -48.62
C ARG A 914 4.00 56.92 -47.98
N LEU A 915 3.88 55.65 -47.58
CA LEU A 915 2.71 55.14 -46.88
C LEU A 915 2.48 55.85 -45.54
N LEU A 916 3.56 56.06 -44.78
CA LEU A 916 3.54 56.81 -43.52
C LEU A 916 3.20 58.29 -43.73
N GLN A 917 3.77 58.94 -44.75
CA GLN A 917 3.52 60.35 -45.11
C GLN A 917 2.06 60.59 -45.51
N MET A 918 1.47 59.73 -46.34
CA MET A 918 0.08 59.87 -46.80
C MET A 918 -0.94 59.85 -45.67
N LEU A 919 -0.59 59.25 -44.53
CA LEU A 919 -1.45 59.14 -43.34
C LEU A 919 -0.85 59.89 -42.13
N LEU A 920 0.04 60.86 -42.39
CA LEU A 920 0.64 61.82 -41.45
C LEU A 920 1.39 61.18 -40.25
N VAL A 921 1.83 59.93 -40.36
CA VAL A 921 2.57 59.23 -39.31
C VAL A 921 4.05 59.63 -39.37
N GLN A 922 4.49 60.45 -38.40
CA GLN A 922 5.89 60.91 -38.29
C GLN A 922 6.89 59.75 -38.11
N PHE A 923 8.04 59.80 -38.77
CA PHE A 923 9.15 58.85 -38.60
C PHE A 923 10.51 59.57 -38.62
N ASN A 924 11.52 58.95 -38.03
CA ASN A 924 12.89 59.47 -38.01
C ASN A 924 13.61 59.20 -39.33
N THR A 925 14.30 60.21 -39.88
CA THR A 925 15.36 60.05 -40.91
C THR A 925 16.75 60.12 -40.29
N ASP A 926 16.90 60.83 -39.19
CA ASP A 926 18.17 61.12 -38.54
C ASP A 926 18.22 60.48 -37.14
N PRO A 927 19.42 60.12 -36.64
CA PRO A 927 19.56 59.53 -35.30
C PRO A 927 18.96 60.47 -34.23
N PRO A 928 18.24 59.94 -33.23
CA PRO A 928 17.75 60.73 -32.10
C PRO A 928 18.87 61.52 -31.41
N ALA A 929 18.57 62.73 -30.93
CA ALA A 929 19.53 63.53 -30.17
C ALA A 929 20.07 62.73 -28.96
N GLY A 930 21.39 62.77 -28.75
CA GLY A 930 22.08 61.95 -27.74
C GLY A 930 22.58 60.59 -28.23
N THR A 931 22.14 60.10 -29.40
CA THR A 931 22.62 58.80 -29.94
C THR A 931 24.13 58.82 -30.15
N GLN A 932 24.83 57.85 -29.56
CA GLN A 932 26.30 57.73 -29.67
C GLN A 932 26.70 56.85 -30.88
N THR A 933 27.87 57.10 -31.46
CA THR A 933 28.44 56.25 -32.52
C THR A 933 28.79 54.85 -31.99
N ALA A 934 28.51 53.79 -32.74
CA ALA A 934 28.87 52.42 -32.35
C ALA A 934 30.41 52.25 -32.21
N PRO A 935 30.90 51.49 -31.21
CA PRO A 935 32.30 51.03 -31.20
C PRO A 935 32.57 50.20 -32.46
N GLY A 936 33.49 50.65 -33.32
CA GLY A 936 33.74 50.05 -34.64
C GLY A 936 32.82 50.53 -35.78
N GLY A 937 31.80 51.34 -35.48
CA GLY A 937 30.83 51.85 -36.47
C GLY A 937 29.70 50.86 -36.79
N GLY A 938 28.76 51.30 -37.65
CA GLY A 938 27.64 50.48 -38.10
C GLY A 938 26.45 50.37 -37.12
N CYS A 939 25.51 49.48 -37.47
CA CYS A 939 24.20 49.37 -36.86
C CYS A 939 24.24 48.77 -35.44
N ARG A 940 23.65 49.49 -34.47
CA ARG A 940 23.63 49.15 -33.03
C ARG A 940 22.57 48.12 -32.61
N VAL A 941 21.71 47.65 -33.50
CA VAL A 941 20.68 46.64 -33.17
C VAL A 941 21.35 45.33 -32.76
N MET A 942 20.94 44.74 -31.64
CA MET A 942 21.43 43.44 -31.20
C MET A 942 20.77 42.31 -32.01
N GLU A 943 21.60 41.48 -32.65
CA GLU A 943 21.21 40.25 -33.34
C GLU A 943 21.81 39.07 -32.56
N GLN A 944 21.03 38.01 -32.35
CA GLN A 944 21.53 36.75 -31.77
C GLN A 944 22.23 35.94 -32.88
N LYS A 945 23.54 35.69 -32.73
CA LYS A 945 24.40 35.03 -33.71
C LYS A 945 24.82 33.65 -33.23
N GLU A 946 24.97 32.72 -34.17
CA GLU A 946 25.58 31.41 -33.93
C GLU A 946 27.11 31.53 -33.83
N ILE A 947 27.68 30.93 -32.80
CA ILE A 947 29.11 30.75 -32.55
C ILE A 947 29.38 29.26 -32.22
N PRO A 948 30.63 28.76 -32.26
CA PRO A 948 30.92 27.35 -32.00
C PRO A 948 30.40 26.83 -30.65
N ASP A 949 30.35 27.69 -29.63
CA ASP A 949 29.88 27.35 -28.27
C ASP A 949 28.39 27.71 -28.03
N GLY A 950 27.60 27.98 -29.07
CA GLY A 950 26.16 28.23 -28.98
C GLY A 950 25.67 29.54 -29.59
N LEU A 951 24.80 30.27 -28.88
CA LEU A 951 24.20 31.52 -29.33
C LEU A 951 24.71 32.70 -28.51
N ARG A 952 25.10 33.79 -29.18
CA ARG A 952 25.60 35.02 -28.55
C ARG A 952 24.93 36.26 -29.14
N ASP A 953 24.45 37.13 -28.26
CA ASP A 953 23.89 38.41 -28.67
C ASP A 953 25.02 39.42 -28.97
N GLU A 954 25.04 39.95 -30.19
CA GLU A 954 26.04 40.92 -30.64
C GLU A 954 25.41 42.02 -31.50
N ALA A 955 26.06 43.18 -31.58
CA ALA A 955 25.62 44.24 -32.48
C ALA A 955 25.66 43.77 -33.96
N CYS A 956 24.67 44.25 -34.72
CA CYS A 956 24.47 43.97 -36.13
C CYS A 956 25.67 44.41 -37.00
N GLY A 957 26.27 45.57 -36.71
CA GLY A 957 27.48 46.09 -37.37
C GLY A 957 27.33 46.49 -38.84
N LYS A 958 26.24 46.11 -39.51
CA LYS A 958 25.93 46.44 -40.91
C LYS A 958 25.93 47.97 -41.12
N ILE A 959 26.33 48.41 -42.32
CA ILE A 959 26.44 49.83 -42.71
C ILE A 959 25.13 50.58 -42.46
N THR A 960 25.22 51.83 -41.97
CA THR A 960 24.10 52.71 -41.63
C THR A 960 24.03 53.89 -42.62
N PRO A 961 23.15 53.85 -43.65
CA PRO A 961 23.04 54.93 -44.63
C PRO A 961 22.55 56.26 -44.03
N PRO A 962 22.92 57.41 -44.62
CA PRO A 962 22.27 58.69 -44.32
C PRO A 962 20.75 58.61 -44.56
N GLY A 963 19.96 59.25 -43.70
CA GLY A 963 18.50 59.21 -43.77
C GLY A 963 17.84 57.93 -43.21
N TYR A 964 18.60 56.93 -42.75
CA TYR A 964 18.09 55.69 -42.13
C TYR A 964 18.23 55.70 -40.59
N ALA A 965 18.27 56.88 -39.98
CA ALA A 965 18.22 57.13 -38.53
C ALA A 965 19.24 56.34 -37.67
N GLY A 966 20.43 56.03 -38.23
CA GLY A 966 21.48 55.27 -37.55
C GLY A 966 21.30 53.75 -37.60
N LEU A 967 20.36 53.25 -38.41
CA LEU A 967 20.11 51.82 -38.65
C LEU A 967 20.63 51.40 -40.03
N CYS A 968 20.90 50.10 -40.18
CA CYS A 968 21.09 49.50 -41.51
C CYS A 968 19.74 49.29 -42.20
N GLU A 969 19.72 49.14 -43.54
CA GLU A 969 18.47 49.09 -44.33
C GLU A 969 17.44 48.10 -43.78
N SER A 970 17.83 46.86 -43.45
CA SER A 970 16.91 45.84 -42.92
C SER A 970 16.21 46.28 -41.62
N HIS A 971 16.94 46.91 -40.70
CA HIS A 971 16.40 47.38 -39.44
C HIS A 971 15.68 48.72 -39.56
N TYR A 972 16.04 49.56 -40.54
CA TYR A 972 15.27 50.75 -40.87
C TYR A 972 13.93 50.38 -41.50
N LYS A 973 13.90 49.36 -42.38
CA LYS A 973 12.66 48.78 -42.91
C LYS A 973 11.82 48.13 -41.80
N GLU A 974 12.42 47.37 -40.86
CA GLU A 974 11.70 46.88 -39.68
C GLU A 974 11.08 48.02 -38.86
N TYR A 975 11.84 49.10 -38.62
CA TYR A 975 11.34 50.30 -37.92
C TYR A 975 10.16 50.96 -38.66
N LEU A 976 10.25 51.19 -39.97
CA LEU A 976 9.15 51.78 -40.74
C LEU A 976 7.91 50.86 -40.74
N VAL A 977 8.10 49.55 -40.87
CA VAL A 977 7.02 48.56 -40.80
C VAL A 977 6.39 48.47 -39.42
N SER A 978 7.17 48.59 -38.33
CA SER A 978 6.58 48.65 -36.98
C SER A 978 5.72 49.90 -36.80
N ARG A 979 6.11 51.04 -37.41
CA ARG A 979 5.28 52.26 -37.42
C ARG A 979 4.02 52.11 -38.29
N ILE A 980 4.11 51.48 -39.47
CA ILE A 980 2.94 51.14 -40.33
C ILE A 980 1.95 50.28 -39.54
N ASN A 981 2.44 49.18 -38.95
CA ASN A 981 1.61 48.19 -38.27
C ASN A 981 1.00 48.74 -36.97
N ALA A 982 1.76 49.55 -36.22
CA ALA A 982 1.29 50.21 -35.00
C ALA A 982 0.07 51.12 -35.23
N HIS A 983 -0.06 51.72 -36.42
CA HIS A 983 -1.18 52.62 -36.79
C HIS A 983 -2.19 51.95 -37.74
N SER A 984 -2.07 50.64 -37.98
CA SER A 984 -2.96 49.85 -38.85
C SER A 984 -3.03 50.34 -40.31
N LEU A 985 -1.94 50.92 -40.84
CA LEU A 985 -1.95 51.45 -42.21
C LEU A 985 -1.94 50.29 -43.23
N ASP A 986 -2.93 50.23 -44.12
CA ASP A 986 -3.02 49.18 -45.13
C ASP A 986 -2.10 49.47 -46.32
N PRO A 987 -1.13 48.59 -46.67
CA PRO A 987 -0.27 48.81 -47.82
C PRO A 987 -1.01 48.79 -49.17
N CYS A 988 -2.23 48.26 -49.25
CA CYS A 988 -2.92 48.14 -50.53
C CYS A 988 -3.27 49.48 -51.19
N VAL A 989 -3.34 50.57 -50.42
CA VAL A 989 -3.54 51.93 -50.95
C VAL A 989 -2.42 52.40 -51.89
N LEU A 990 -1.27 51.72 -51.88
CA LEU A 990 -0.13 51.97 -52.76
C LEU A 990 0.11 50.86 -53.80
N TYR A 991 -0.77 49.85 -53.91
CA TYR A 991 -0.63 48.81 -54.94
C TYR A 991 -0.98 49.34 -56.34
N ASP A 992 -0.25 48.88 -57.36
CA ASP A 992 -0.71 48.93 -58.75
C ASP A 992 -1.76 47.82 -59.05
N LEU A 993 -2.25 47.74 -60.29
CA LEU A 993 -3.24 46.73 -60.68
C LEU A 993 -2.68 45.30 -60.62
N ALA A 994 -1.42 45.09 -61.02
CA ALA A 994 -0.80 43.77 -61.03
C ALA A 994 -0.54 43.27 -59.59
N GLU A 995 -0.05 44.13 -58.70
CA GLU A 995 0.06 43.84 -57.27
C GLU A 995 -1.30 43.53 -56.64
N THR A 996 -2.32 44.34 -56.97
CA THR A 996 -3.69 44.13 -56.49
C THR A 996 -4.23 42.77 -56.93
N MET A 997 -4.11 42.41 -58.22
CA MET A 997 -4.53 41.10 -58.74
C MET A 997 -3.76 39.94 -58.08
N ASN A 998 -2.44 40.05 -57.95
CA ASN A 998 -1.59 39.04 -57.29
C ASN A 998 -1.95 38.84 -55.82
N VAL A 999 -2.36 39.91 -55.12
CA VAL A 999 -2.77 39.86 -53.72
C VAL A 999 -4.19 39.31 -53.58
N CYS A 1000 -5.13 39.72 -54.43
CA CYS A 1000 -6.46 39.13 -54.50
C CYS A 1000 -6.40 37.61 -54.78
N GLN A 1001 -5.62 37.17 -55.77
CA GLN A 1001 -5.43 35.75 -56.08
C GLN A 1001 -4.79 34.94 -54.92
N ARG A 1002 -4.08 35.60 -54.00
CA ARG A 1002 -3.43 34.95 -52.84
C ARG A 1002 -4.38 34.71 -51.67
N TYR A 1003 -5.37 35.58 -51.49
CA TYR A 1003 -6.23 35.57 -50.30
C TYR A 1003 -7.70 35.24 -50.59
N LEU A 1004 -8.22 35.59 -51.77
CA LEU A 1004 -9.58 35.28 -52.19
C LEU A 1004 -9.66 33.87 -52.80
N PRO A 1005 -10.76 33.11 -52.60
CA PRO A 1005 -10.93 31.80 -53.23
C PRO A 1005 -11.01 31.85 -54.76
N VAL A 1006 -11.48 32.97 -55.31
CA VAL A 1006 -11.61 33.26 -56.75
C VAL A 1006 -11.23 34.72 -56.96
N LEU A 1007 -10.44 35.01 -58.00
CA LEU A 1007 -10.17 36.38 -58.43
C LEU A 1007 -11.40 36.93 -59.20
N PRO A 1008 -12.01 38.05 -58.77
CA PRO A 1008 -13.07 38.70 -59.56
C PRO A 1008 -12.55 39.08 -60.94
N LEU A 1009 -13.26 38.71 -62.01
CA LEU A 1009 -12.90 39.11 -63.38
C LEU A 1009 -13.20 40.59 -63.61
N GLN A 1010 -12.44 41.22 -64.51
CA GLN A 1010 -12.73 42.55 -65.04
C GLN A 1010 -13.98 42.50 -65.92
N ASP A 1011 -14.89 43.46 -65.74
CA ASP A 1011 -16.09 43.55 -66.58
C ASP A 1011 -15.74 44.15 -67.96
N PRO A 1012 -16.34 43.70 -69.09
CA PRO A 1012 -15.97 44.18 -70.43
C PRO A 1012 -16.18 45.68 -70.71
N THR A 1013 -16.82 46.40 -69.78
CA THR A 1013 -17.09 47.84 -69.83
C THR A 1013 -16.31 48.64 -68.76
N GLU A 1014 -15.44 47.98 -68.00
CA GLU A 1014 -14.71 48.55 -66.86
C GLU A 1014 -13.25 48.84 -67.24
N ASP A 1015 -12.76 50.05 -66.97
CA ASP A 1015 -11.36 50.40 -67.20
C ASP A 1015 -10.43 49.87 -66.09
N GLU A 1016 -9.13 49.82 -66.37
CA GLU A 1016 -8.11 49.26 -65.46
C GLU A 1016 -8.08 49.98 -64.09
N ALA A 1017 -8.43 51.27 -64.06
CA ALA A 1017 -8.48 52.07 -62.83
C ALA A 1017 -9.69 51.69 -61.96
N SER A 1018 -10.87 51.58 -62.57
CA SER A 1018 -12.11 51.16 -61.92
C SER A 1018 -12.00 49.73 -61.42
N TYR A 1019 -11.46 48.82 -62.24
CA TYR A 1019 -11.21 47.43 -61.87
C TYR A 1019 -10.24 47.31 -60.68
N ARG A 1020 -9.15 48.11 -60.68
CA ARG A 1020 -8.22 48.17 -59.55
C ARG A 1020 -8.91 48.64 -58.27
N GLU A 1021 -9.67 49.73 -58.31
CA GLU A 1021 -10.40 50.24 -57.13
C GLU A 1021 -11.47 49.26 -56.64
N ARG A 1022 -12.18 48.57 -57.55
CA ARG A 1022 -13.13 47.50 -57.20
C ARG A 1022 -12.43 46.32 -56.50
N LEU A 1023 -11.30 45.85 -57.04
CA LEU A 1023 -10.50 44.79 -56.40
C LEU A 1023 -9.95 45.23 -55.04
N LEU A 1024 -9.51 46.48 -54.88
CA LEU A 1024 -9.07 47.02 -53.59
C LEU A 1024 -10.22 47.09 -52.59
N GLY A 1025 -11.42 47.51 -53.02
CA GLY A 1025 -12.61 47.51 -52.18
C GLY A 1025 -12.98 46.12 -51.64
N VAL A 1026 -12.92 45.09 -52.49
CA VAL A 1026 -13.10 43.68 -52.10
C VAL A 1026 -11.99 43.20 -51.17
N LEU A 1027 -10.73 43.54 -51.46
CA LEU A 1027 -9.57 43.14 -50.65
C LEU A 1027 -9.61 43.73 -49.24
N ILE A 1028 -10.08 44.98 -49.09
CA ILE A 1028 -10.20 45.66 -47.80
C ILE A 1028 -11.38 45.09 -46.99
N SER A 1029 -12.50 44.74 -47.63
CA SER A 1029 -13.70 44.25 -46.93
C SER A 1029 -13.65 42.76 -46.58
N GLU A 1030 -13.19 41.90 -47.49
CA GLU A 1030 -13.17 40.44 -47.30
C GLU A 1030 -11.90 39.92 -46.61
N VAL A 1031 -10.78 40.65 -46.72
CA VAL A 1031 -9.48 40.23 -46.18
C VAL A 1031 -8.94 41.30 -45.22
N PRO A 1032 -9.33 41.28 -43.92
CA PRO A 1032 -8.82 42.25 -42.95
C PRO A 1032 -7.32 42.08 -42.67
N LEU A 1033 -6.68 43.16 -42.21
CA LEU A 1033 -5.32 43.10 -41.67
C LEU A 1033 -5.29 42.23 -40.39
N SER A 1034 -4.15 41.57 -40.12
CA SER A 1034 -4.12 40.52 -39.08
C SER A 1034 -4.22 41.08 -37.66
N MET A 1035 -5.08 40.50 -36.83
CA MET A 1035 -5.19 40.81 -35.40
C MET A 1035 -4.01 40.24 -34.56
N ASN A 1036 -3.16 39.39 -35.15
CA ASN A 1036 -1.99 38.81 -34.48
C ASN A 1036 -0.77 39.73 -34.49
N ILE A 1037 -0.77 40.78 -35.34
CA ILE A 1037 0.26 41.80 -35.38
C ILE A 1037 0.01 42.80 -34.23
N PRO A 1038 1.00 43.17 -33.41
CA PRO A 1038 0.85 44.22 -32.41
C PRO A 1038 0.51 45.57 -33.04
N ARG A 1039 -0.56 46.20 -32.54
CA ARG A 1039 -1.04 47.53 -32.95
C ARG A 1039 -1.24 48.40 -31.71
N LYS A 1040 -1.18 49.73 -31.85
CA LYS A 1040 -1.62 50.60 -30.76
C LYS A 1040 -3.14 50.50 -30.61
N GLN A 1041 -3.59 50.43 -29.36
CA GLN A 1041 -4.99 50.70 -29.03
C GLN A 1041 -5.13 52.23 -28.95
N ASN A 1042 -6.16 52.76 -29.61
CA ASN A 1042 -6.64 54.14 -29.42
C ASN A 1042 -7.65 54.17 -28.27
#